data_AF-A0A4V3CS36-F1
#
_entry.id   AF-A0A4V3CS36-F1
#
_cell.length_a   1.000
_cell.length_b   1.000
_cell.length_c   1.000
_cell.angle_alpha   90.00
_cell.angle_beta   90.00
_cell.angle_gamma   90.00
#
_symmetry.space_group_name_H-M   'P 1'
#
loop_
_entity.id
_entity.type
_entity.pdbx_description
1 polymer ?
#
loop_
_entity_poly.entity_id
_entity_poly.type
_entity_poly.pdbx_seq_one_letter_code
_entity_poly.pdbx_strand_id
1 'polypeptide(L)'
;MPIKVPNNLPAVDTLTRENVFVMTDVRAMTQDIRPLQILILNLMPTKIDTETQLTRLLGNSPLQVELELLQTSTHKAANTSEEHMIAFYKTFDQVRNNYYDGMIITGAPVELMDFEEVDYWDELCEIMEWSKSHVHSTFHICWGAQAGLYYHYGISKHILKEKLSGVFEHHLDYKNGMLFRGFDDTFYVPHSRNTTVLREDIEAVPALKIIASSDEAGVFCVKSESDRQIFVMGHSEYDWDTLLKEYERDKEEGLDPAVPCNYFPDDDDTREPVVRWRSCANLLYSNWLNYFVYQSTPYDIRMIHEEDLAPVIQEAADLKVVKFGGSSLANAVQFKKAAAIVKSEDTRRFVVVSAPGKRRNNDSKVTDMLIKCTDPDEDKEGLLIKIATRFREIIRGLGIDFDLDNEMKEIYRNYGEGAGDPYLISRGEYLCAKIMSACLNYDFVDAAGIVFFDDKGEFLADKTEKAIAYELENHENAVIPGFYGTDPAGRICTFPRGGSDITGAIVAEAASADLYENWTDVSGMLMADPKIVRDPLAVPIITYKELRELSVMGAEVMQEDSVFPVRKVGIPINIKNTDKPEDPGTLIVKNADYYQTVLQISGISGHGGYTSIVVEKDRLNEKPAIRTDIMKIFADKGIGIVNILSGVDALNVIVHEAEIKGRIHEISEIIKTSTGASKVTADNGLAMVAVVGREMATSPAIAVKVLGALASKRINVKLIDHGSTGISMLLGINDKDYLAAVRAIYTEFTKK
;
A
#
# COMPACT_ATOMS: atom_id res chain seq x y z
N MET A 1 22.25 -2.85 -3.66
CA MET A 1 21.67 -1.52 -3.35
C MET A 1 20.62 -1.18 -4.39
N PRO A 2 19.51 -0.54 -4.00
CA PRO A 2 18.65 0.14 -4.95
C PRO A 2 19.46 1.02 -5.90
N ILE A 3 19.14 0.99 -7.19
CA ILE A 3 19.66 1.99 -8.12
C ILE A 3 18.76 3.21 -7.99
N LYS A 4 19.37 4.36 -7.65
CA LYS A 4 18.71 5.66 -7.75
C LYS A 4 18.47 5.94 -9.23
N VAL A 5 17.20 6.03 -9.63
CA VAL A 5 16.79 6.29 -11.00
C VAL A 5 15.89 7.52 -11.03
N PRO A 6 15.98 8.33 -12.11
CA PRO A 6 15.02 9.41 -12.34
C PRO A 6 13.59 8.88 -12.30
N ASN A 7 12.69 9.61 -11.66
CA ASN A 7 11.28 9.21 -11.46
C ASN A 7 10.56 8.84 -12.77
N ASN A 8 11.03 9.38 -13.89
CA ASN A 8 10.47 9.22 -15.23
C ASN A 8 11.21 8.19 -16.10
N LEU A 9 12.16 7.42 -15.56
CA LEU A 9 12.89 6.42 -16.34
C LEU A 9 11.92 5.29 -16.75
N PRO A 10 11.64 5.07 -18.06
CA PRO A 10 10.68 4.06 -18.50
C PRO A 10 11.05 2.63 -18.08
N ALA A 11 12.34 2.39 -17.83
CA ALA A 11 12.84 1.12 -17.32
C ALA A 11 12.32 0.78 -15.91
N VAL A 12 11.85 1.76 -15.12
CA VAL A 12 11.33 1.51 -13.76
C VAL A 12 10.20 0.49 -13.75
N ASP A 13 9.26 0.60 -14.68
CA ASP A 13 8.11 -0.31 -14.74
C ASP A 13 8.52 -1.73 -15.17
N THR A 14 9.48 -1.85 -16.10
CA THR A 14 10.04 -3.15 -16.52
C THR A 14 10.82 -3.79 -15.38
N LEU A 15 11.74 -3.03 -14.78
CA LEU A 15 12.56 -3.48 -13.66
C LEU A 15 11.68 -3.90 -12.49
N THR A 16 10.67 -3.11 -12.12
CA THR A 16 9.73 -3.47 -11.04
C THR A 16 8.98 -4.78 -11.33
N ARG A 17 8.55 -5.03 -12.57
CA ARG A 17 7.88 -6.30 -12.97
C ARG A 17 8.82 -7.50 -12.94
N GLU A 18 10.11 -7.28 -13.18
CA GLU A 18 11.16 -8.30 -13.06
C GLU A 18 11.65 -8.45 -11.61
N ASN A 19 10.89 -7.93 -10.65
CA ASN A 19 11.26 -7.79 -9.24
C ASN A 19 12.55 -7.01 -9.02
N VAL A 20 13.06 -6.26 -10.00
CA VAL A 20 14.23 -5.39 -9.89
C VAL A 20 13.90 -4.09 -9.19
N PHE A 21 14.25 -4.03 -7.90
CA PHE A 21 14.06 -2.87 -7.04
C PHE A 21 14.90 -1.68 -7.50
N VAL A 22 14.21 -0.61 -7.90
CA VAL A 22 14.75 0.69 -8.25
C VAL A 22 14.19 1.75 -7.31
N MET A 23 15.02 2.70 -6.92
CA MET A 23 14.66 3.76 -6.00
C MET A 23 14.55 5.07 -6.78
N THR A 24 13.42 5.72 -6.63
CA THR A 24 13.17 7.04 -7.21
C THR A 24 14.05 8.10 -6.54
N ASP A 25 14.30 9.21 -7.23
CA ASP A 25 15.18 10.26 -6.70
C ASP A 25 14.69 10.84 -5.37
N VAL A 26 13.37 10.90 -5.20
CA VAL A 26 12.66 11.36 -4.01
C VAL A 26 12.88 10.41 -2.82
N ARG A 27 12.72 9.09 -3.05
CA ARG A 27 12.93 8.06 -2.01
C ARG A 27 14.38 7.95 -1.55
N ALA A 28 15.34 8.26 -2.42
CA ALA A 28 16.76 8.26 -2.08
C ALA A 28 17.16 9.48 -1.20
N MET A 29 16.34 10.53 -1.14
CA MET A 29 16.64 11.74 -0.37
C MET A 29 16.13 11.69 1.08
N THR A 30 15.10 10.89 1.37
CA THR A 30 14.47 10.76 2.69
C THR A 30 14.82 9.46 3.42
N GLN A 31 15.73 8.66 2.86
CA GLN A 31 16.14 7.41 3.49
C GLN A 31 17.08 7.68 4.66
N ASP A 32 16.57 7.57 5.88
CA ASP A 32 17.40 7.52 7.07
C ASP A 32 18.13 6.17 7.14
N ILE A 33 19.44 6.21 6.91
CA ILE A 33 20.30 5.02 6.98
C ILE A 33 20.88 4.92 8.39
N ARG A 34 20.50 3.87 9.12
CA ARG A 34 21.17 3.49 10.38
C ARG A 34 21.79 2.09 10.26
N PRO A 35 22.84 1.78 11.06
CA PRO A 35 23.32 0.42 11.18
C PRO A 35 22.19 -0.52 11.61
N LEU A 36 22.14 -1.70 10.99
CA LEU A 36 21.21 -2.76 11.33
C LEU A 36 21.75 -3.56 12.51
N GLN A 37 20.95 -3.70 13.55
CA GLN A 37 21.23 -4.51 14.74
C GLN A 37 20.81 -5.95 14.46
N ILE A 38 21.77 -6.86 14.30
CA ILE A 38 21.52 -8.27 14.05
C ILE A 38 22.00 -9.09 15.25
N LEU A 39 21.10 -9.89 15.81
CA LEU A 39 21.40 -10.82 16.91
C LEU A 39 21.67 -12.22 16.37
N ILE A 40 22.73 -12.88 16.80
CA ILE A 40 23.01 -14.28 16.44
C ILE A 40 22.92 -15.15 17.68
N LEU A 41 21.89 -16.00 17.76
CA LEU A 41 21.84 -17.10 18.71
C LEU A 41 22.67 -18.27 18.17
N ASN A 42 23.90 -18.36 18.66
CA ASN A 42 24.86 -19.36 18.22
C ASN A 42 24.76 -20.63 19.09
N LEU A 43 24.08 -21.65 18.58
CA LEU A 43 23.90 -22.97 19.19
C LEU A 43 24.92 -24.00 18.67
N MET A 44 25.77 -23.61 17.71
CA MET A 44 26.79 -24.48 17.13
C MET A 44 27.92 -24.76 18.13
N PRO A 45 28.55 -25.95 18.05
CA PRO A 45 29.67 -26.30 18.90
C PRO A 45 30.95 -25.55 18.49
N THR A 46 31.15 -25.30 17.19
CA THR A 46 32.29 -24.58 16.62
C THR A 46 31.99 -23.09 16.50
N LYS A 47 31.80 -22.42 17.64
CA LYS A 47 31.26 -21.04 17.69
C LYS A 47 32.03 -20.05 16.82
N ILE A 48 33.35 -20.00 16.93
CA ILE A 48 34.23 -19.06 16.21
C ILE A 48 34.16 -19.29 14.68
N ASP A 49 34.09 -20.54 14.23
CA ASP A 49 33.96 -20.86 12.81
C ASP A 49 32.60 -20.39 12.28
N THR A 50 31.52 -20.66 13.01
CA THR A 50 30.15 -20.23 12.67
C THR A 50 30.04 -18.70 12.67
N GLU A 51 30.64 -18.01 13.64
CA GLU A 51 30.73 -16.54 13.69
C GLU A 51 31.39 -16.01 12.42
N THR A 52 32.53 -16.61 12.02
CA THR A 52 33.29 -16.20 10.83
C THR A 52 32.49 -16.43 9.55
N GLN A 53 31.83 -17.58 9.43
CA GLN A 53 30.98 -17.94 8.29
C GLN A 53 29.83 -16.96 8.09
N LEU A 54 29.05 -16.69 9.14
CA LEU A 54 27.92 -15.77 9.09
C LEU A 54 28.38 -14.33 8.87
N THR A 55 29.42 -13.88 9.58
CA THR A 55 29.94 -12.51 9.43
C THR A 55 30.45 -12.26 8.01
N ARG A 56 31.04 -13.26 7.35
CA ARG A 56 31.47 -13.15 5.95
C ARG A 56 30.31 -12.92 5.00
N LEU A 57 29.17 -13.57 5.24
CA LEU A 57 27.98 -13.42 4.41
C LEU A 57 27.28 -12.09 4.66
N LEU A 58 27.14 -11.69 5.93
CA LEU A 58 26.52 -10.42 6.30
C LEU A 58 27.40 -9.22 5.93
N GLY A 59 28.72 -9.36 6.02
CA GLY A 59 29.71 -8.33 5.70
C GLY A 59 29.89 -8.06 4.20
N ASN A 60 29.35 -8.92 3.33
CA ASN A 60 29.29 -8.66 1.88
C ASN A 60 28.11 -7.77 1.47
N SER A 61 27.42 -7.16 2.46
CA SER A 61 26.40 -6.16 2.23
C SER A 61 26.99 -4.74 2.19
N PRO A 62 26.48 -3.85 1.33
CA PRO A 62 26.78 -2.42 1.38
C PRO A 62 26.11 -1.69 2.56
N LEU A 63 25.27 -2.38 3.34
CA LEU A 63 24.63 -1.86 4.54
C LEU A 63 25.55 -2.01 5.75
N GLN A 64 25.50 -1.04 6.67
CA GLN A 64 26.18 -1.18 7.95
C GLN A 64 25.41 -2.16 8.83
N VAL A 65 26.09 -3.18 9.34
CA VAL A 65 25.52 -4.22 10.21
C VAL A 65 26.32 -4.26 11.50
N GLU A 66 25.64 -4.12 12.64
CA GLU A 66 26.15 -4.34 13.98
C GLU A 66 25.68 -5.71 14.47
N LEU A 67 26.62 -6.51 14.97
CA LEU A 67 26.36 -7.88 15.39
C LEU A 67 26.49 -8.02 16.90
N GLU A 68 25.49 -8.63 17.52
CA GLU A 68 25.57 -9.13 18.89
C GLU A 68 25.44 -10.66 18.90
N LEU A 69 26.25 -11.31 19.74
CA LEU A 69 26.24 -12.77 19.88
C LEU A 69 25.50 -13.16 21.15
N LEU A 70 24.52 -14.05 21.02
CA LEU A 70 23.73 -14.59 22.12
C LEU A 70 24.11 -16.06 22.36
N GLN A 71 24.27 -16.41 23.64
CA GLN A 71 24.41 -17.79 24.12
C GLN A 71 23.29 -18.11 25.12
N THR A 72 22.96 -19.39 25.24
CA THR A 72 22.12 -19.91 26.32
C THR A 72 22.90 -19.87 27.64
N SER A 73 22.26 -19.41 28.70
CA SER A 73 22.85 -19.31 30.05
C SER A 73 22.98 -20.68 30.72
N THR A 74 22.15 -21.63 30.29
CA THR A 74 22.03 -22.98 30.84
C THR A 74 23.08 -23.97 30.29
N HIS A 75 23.71 -23.67 29.15
CA HIS A 75 24.65 -24.56 28.48
C HIS A 75 26.07 -23.99 28.41
N LYS A 76 27.08 -24.78 28.80
CA LYS A 76 28.50 -24.39 28.69
C LYS A 76 29.08 -24.80 27.35
N ALA A 77 29.68 -23.86 26.62
CA ALA A 77 30.38 -24.14 25.37
C ALA A 77 31.55 -25.13 25.58
N ALA A 78 31.55 -26.23 24.83
CA ALA A 78 32.57 -27.27 24.96
C ALA A 78 33.90 -26.91 24.25
N ASN A 79 33.84 -26.13 23.16
CA ASN A 79 34.96 -25.91 22.24
C ASN A 79 35.38 -24.44 22.10
N THR A 80 35.05 -23.58 23.06
CA THR A 80 35.36 -22.15 23.01
C THR A 80 35.86 -21.67 24.37
N SER A 81 36.88 -20.81 24.39
CA SER A 81 37.46 -20.35 25.66
C SER A 81 36.47 -19.50 26.46
N GLU A 82 36.47 -19.66 27.79
CA GLU A 82 35.62 -18.84 28.67
C GLU A 82 35.91 -17.34 28.50
N GLU A 83 37.15 -16.96 28.21
CA GLU A 83 37.54 -15.57 27.93
C GLU A 83 36.83 -15.00 26.69
N HIS A 84 36.73 -15.76 25.59
CA HIS A 84 36.01 -15.34 24.38
C HIS A 84 34.50 -15.20 24.66
N MET A 85 33.93 -16.18 25.38
CA MET A 85 32.51 -16.14 25.75
C MET A 85 32.19 -14.93 26.64
N ILE A 86 33.03 -14.60 27.62
CA ILE A 86 32.83 -13.43 28.50
C ILE A 86 32.98 -12.11 27.72
N ALA A 87 33.91 -12.05 26.76
CA ALA A 87 34.21 -10.83 26.04
C ALA A 87 33.13 -10.47 25.00
N PHE A 88 32.58 -11.46 24.30
CA PHE A 88 31.77 -11.21 23.10
C PHE A 88 30.32 -11.71 23.18
N TYR A 89 30.01 -12.68 24.04
CA TYR A 89 28.66 -13.22 24.15
C TYR A 89 27.84 -12.55 25.24
N LYS A 90 26.55 -12.35 24.95
CA LYS A 90 25.51 -11.98 25.90
C LYS A 90 24.66 -13.18 26.25
N THR A 91 24.04 -13.11 27.41
CA THR A 91 22.97 -14.02 27.84
C THR A 91 21.61 -13.40 27.56
N PHE A 92 20.55 -14.21 27.54
CA PHE A 92 19.21 -13.72 27.26
C PHE A 92 18.78 -12.59 28.21
N ASP A 93 19.09 -12.70 29.50
CA ASP A 93 18.80 -11.66 30.49
C ASP A 93 19.45 -10.30 30.18
N GLN A 94 20.59 -10.29 29.50
CA GLN A 94 21.28 -9.05 29.13
C GLN A 94 20.67 -8.37 27.91
N VAL A 95 19.98 -9.12 27.04
CA VAL A 95 19.41 -8.63 25.78
C VAL A 95 17.89 -8.54 25.79
N ARG A 96 17.21 -9.09 26.79
CA ARG A 96 15.73 -9.19 26.87
C ARG A 96 14.98 -7.86 26.72
N ASN A 97 15.63 -6.74 27.00
CA ASN A 97 15.05 -5.39 26.88
C ASN A 97 15.52 -4.63 25.63
N ASN A 98 16.37 -5.27 24.81
CA ASN A 98 16.87 -4.72 23.56
C ASN A 98 15.95 -5.11 22.40
N TYR A 99 16.13 -4.45 21.26
CA TYR A 99 15.38 -4.65 20.03
C TYR A 99 16.35 -4.86 18.88
N TYR A 100 16.02 -5.74 17.94
CA TYR A 100 16.90 -6.11 16.83
C TYR A 100 16.16 -6.12 15.49
N ASP A 101 16.89 -5.74 14.43
CA ASP A 101 16.35 -5.65 13.07
C ASP A 101 16.24 -7.06 12.49
N GLY A 102 17.16 -7.92 12.86
CA GLY A 102 17.13 -9.32 12.48
C GLY A 102 17.74 -10.20 13.55
N MET A 103 17.35 -11.47 13.55
CA MET A 103 17.96 -12.49 14.38
C MET A 103 18.29 -13.73 13.56
N ILE A 104 19.43 -14.36 13.81
CA ILE A 104 19.79 -15.66 13.25
C ILE A 104 19.81 -16.69 14.37
N ILE A 105 19.05 -17.77 14.21
CA ILE A 105 19.11 -18.94 15.08
C ILE A 105 19.79 -20.07 14.32
N THR A 106 20.98 -20.45 14.79
CA THR A 106 21.84 -21.44 14.12
C THR A 106 21.40 -22.89 14.40
N GLY A 107 22.04 -23.83 13.71
CA GLY A 107 21.89 -25.26 14.01
C GLY A 107 22.53 -25.66 15.34
N ALA A 108 22.27 -26.89 15.77
CA ALA A 108 22.81 -27.46 17.00
C ALA A 108 23.02 -28.98 16.83
N PRO A 109 24.01 -29.58 17.52
CA PRO A 109 24.34 -31.00 17.41
C PRO A 109 23.49 -31.85 18.37
N VAL A 110 22.18 -31.66 18.34
CA VAL A 110 21.20 -32.32 19.23
C VAL A 110 19.99 -32.84 18.44
N GLU A 111 20.17 -33.08 17.14
CA GLU A 111 19.07 -33.40 16.24
C GLU A 111 18.41 -34.76 16.51
N LEU A 112 19.11 -35.71 17.14
CA LEU A 112 18.59 -37.03 17.50
C LEU A 112 17.83 -37.08 18.84
N MET A 113 17.92 -36.03 19.67
CA MET A 113 17.15 -35.92 20.91
C MET A 113 15.75 -35.37 20.62
N ASP A 114 14.73 -35.76 21.37
CA ASP A 114 13.44 -35.05 21.29
C ASP A 114 13.64 -33.59 21.72
N PHE A 115 12.83 -32.66 21.17
CA PHE A 115 13.04 -31.22 21.41
C PHE A 115 13.00 -30.89 22.91
N GLU A 116 12.03 -31.46 23.61
CA GLU A 116 11.81 -31.28 25.05
C GLU A 116 12.89 -31.92 25.93
N GLU A 117 13.73 -32.80 25.38
CA GLU A 117 14.86 -33.41 26.10
C GLU A 117 16.14 -32.58 25.98
N VAL A 118 16.17 -31.54 25.15
CA VAL A 118 17.34 -30.67 25.01
C VAL A 118 17.44 -29.75 26.23
N ASP A 119 18.60 -29.76 26.90
CA ASP A 119 18.82 -29.08 28.19
C ASP A 119 18.50 -27.57 28.20
N TYR A 120 18.55 -26.90 27.04
CA TYR A 120 18.24 -25.48 26.87
C TYR A 120 16.93 -25.22 26.09
N TRP A 121 16.08 -26.22 25.93
CA TRP A 121 14.83 -26.11 25.17
C TRP A 121 13.87 -25.05 25.72
N ASP A 122 13.67 -25.03 27.04
CA ASP A 122 12.80 -24.05 27.69
C ASP A 122 13.30 -22.61 27.49
N GLU A 123 14.62 -22.41 27.61
CA GLU A 123 15.27 -21.10 27.35
C GLU A 123 15.16 -20.72 25.87
N LEU A 124 15.31 -21.68 24.95
CA LEU A 124 15.12 -21.46 23.52
C LEU A 124 13.68 -21.07 23.19
N CYS A 125 12.68 -21.70 23.83
CA CYS A 125 11.28 -21.33 23.71
C CYS A 125 11.03 -19.90 24.20
N GLU A 126 11.62 -19.52 25.34
CA GLU A 126 11.53 -18.14 25.86
C GLU A 126 12.12 -17.12 24.87
N ILE A 127 13.28 -17.42 24.29
CA ILE A 127 13.91 -16.56 23.28
C ILE A 127 13.05 -16.49 22.00
N MET A 128 12.51 -17.60 21.52
CA MET A 128 11.63 -17.63 20.33
C MET A 128 10.30 -16.93 20.57
N GLU A 129 9.79 -16.92 21.80
CA GLU A 129 8.62 -16.11 22.14
C GLU A 129 8.95 -14.62 22.16
N TRP A 130 10.06 -14.27 22.80
CA TRP A 130 10.55 -12.91 22.86
C TRP A 130 10.82 -12.33 21.46
N SER A 131 11.39 -13.13 20.56
CA SER A 131 11.75 -12.68 19.21
C SER A 131 10.56 -12.24 18.37
N LYS A 132 9.36 -12.79 18.59
CA LYS A 132 8.11 -12.35 17.91
C LYS A 132 7.82 -10.86 18.08
N SER A 133 8.43 -10.25 19.08
CA SER A 133 7.99 -9.02 19.67
C SER A 133 9.15 -8.00 19.74
N HIS A 134 10.39 -8.48 19.90
CA HIS A 134 11.60 -7.66 19.96
C HIS A 134 12.52 -7.79 18.72
N VAL A 135 12.20 -8.69 17.79
CA VAL A 135 12.97 -8.89 16.55
C VAL A 135 12.06 -8.77 15.34
N HIS A 136 12.45 -7.96 14.35
CA HIS A 136 11.64 -7.76 13.15
C HIS A 136 11.58 -9.01 12.27
N SER A 137 12.73 -9.59 11.90
CA SER A 137 12.80 -10.83 11.10
C SER A 137 13.78 -11.85 11.69
N THR A 138 13.34 -13.10 11.82
CA THR A 138 14.16 -14.20 12.36
C THR A 138 14.46 -15.24 11.28
N PHE A 139 15.74 -15.54 11.10
CA PHE A 139 16.29 -16.50 10.14
C PHE A 139 16.82 -17.73 10.88
N HIS A 140 16.23 -18.88 10.61
CA HIS A 140 16.56 -20.13 11.29
C HIS A 140 17.33 -21.06 10.36
N ILE A 141 18.33 -21.75 10.89
CA ILE A 141 19.25 -22.59 10.12
C ILE A 141 19.22 -24.03 10.66
N CYS A 142 19.07 -25.00 9.76
CA CYS A 142 19.12 -26.45 9.99
C CYS A 142 18.28 -26.89 11.21
N TRP A 143 18.91 -27.34 12.30
CA TRP A 143 18.19 -27.73 13.51
C TRP A 143 17.40 -26.57 14.13
N GLY A 144 17.94 -25.35 14.13
CA GLY A 144 17.22 -24.15 14.56
C GLY A 144 15.96 -23.90 13.73
N ALA A 145 15.99 -24.27 12.44
CA ALA A 145 14.81 -24.20 11.57
C ALA A 145 13.75 -25.23 11.96
N GLN A 146 14.16 -26.45 12.29
CA GLN A 146 13.26 -27.50 12.77
C GLN A 146 12.67 -27.14 14.14
N ALA A 147 13.49 -26.62 15.06
CA ALA A 147 13.06 -26.13 16.37
C ALA A 147 12.04 -24.99 16.26
N GLY A 148 12.30 -24.01 15.39
CA GLY A 148 11.36 -22.90 15.16
C GLY A 148 10.04 -23.36 14.55
N LEU A 149 10.07 -24.29 13.57
CA LEU A 149 8.86 -24.87 13.01
C LEU A 149 8.05 -25.66 14.06
N TYR A 150 8.73 -26.40 14.94
CA TYR A 150 8.08 -27.13 16.01
C TYR A 150 7.44 -26.18 17.04
N TYR A 151 8.18 -25.18 17.52
CA TYR A 151 7.70 -24.24 18.52
C TYR A 151 6.53 -23.38 18.01
N HIS A 152 6.67 -22.81 16.81
CA HIS A 152 5.68 -21.87 16.28
C HIS A 152 4.46 -22.55 15.65
N TYR A 153 4.61 -23.75 15.09
CA TYR A 153 3.59 -24.38 14.26
C TYR A 153 3.31 -25.85 14.60
N GLY A 154 4.00 -26.43 15.58
CA GLY A 154 3.81 -27.83 16.00
C GLY A 154 4.33 -28.86 15.00
N ILE A 155 5.16 -28.47 14.04
CA ILE A 155 5.69 -29.38 13.01
C ILE A 155 6.86 -30.18 13.60
N SER A 156 6.66 -31.49 13.74
CA SER A 156 7.67 -32.39 14.30
C SER A 156 8.76 -32.73 13.28
N LYS A 157 9.96 -33.04 13.78
CA LYS A 157 11.05 -33.58 12.97
C LYS A 157 10.95 -35.10 12.84
N HIS A 158 11.54 -35.62 11.79
CA HIS A 158 11.56 -37.05 11.46
C HIS A 158 13.00 -37.51 11.24
N ILE A 159 13.37 -38.66 11.82
CA ILE A 159 14.70 -39.24 11.68
C ILE A 159 14.86 -39.83 10.26
N LEU A 160 15.97 -39.47 9.60
CA LEU A 160 16.34 -40.01 8.30
C LEU A 160 16.93 -41.41 8.45
N LYS A 161 16.76 -42.25 7.41
CA LYS A 161 17.34 -43.59 7.39
C LYS A 161 18.87 -43.58 7.41
N GLU A 162 19.45 -42.57 6.76
CA GLU A 162 20.89 -42.33 6.65
C GLU A 162 21.13 -40.82 6.84
N LYS A 163 22.29 -40.46 7.38
CA LYS A 163 22.69 -39.05 7.54
C LYS A 163 22.76 -38.39 6.17
N LEU A 164 22.05 -37.28 6.00
CA LEU A 164 22.16 -36.47 4.79
C LEU A 164 23.39 -35.57 4.92
N SER A 165 24.50 -35.96 4.28
CA SER A 165 25.76 -35.23 4.25
C SER A 165 26.23 -35.03 2.82
N GLY A 166 26.40 -33.78 2.39
CA GLY A 166 26.80 -33.46 1.01
C GLY A 166 26.27 -32.12 0.53
N VAL A 167 26.39 -31.88 -0.78
CA VAL A 167 25.95 -30.65 -1.47
C VAL A 167 24.89 -31.01 -2.50
N PHE A 168 23.64 -30.62 -2.25
CA PHE A 168 22.50 -31.09 -3.05
C PHE A 168 21.94 -30.01 -3.96
N GLU A 169 21.44 -30.40 -5.13
CA GLU A 169 20.75 -29.52 -6.05
C GLU A 169 19.32 -29.23 -5.55
N HIS A 170 18.92 -27.97 -5.65
CA HIS A 170 17.62 -27.45 -5.24
C HIS A 170 16.99 -26.67 -6.38
N HIS A 171 15.67 -26.53 -6.35
CA HIS A 171 14.88 -25.72 -7.26
C HIS A 171 13.86 -24.86 -6.49
N LEU A 172 13.40 -23.79 -7.15
CA LEU A 172 12.37 -22.91 -6.58
C LEU A 172 10.98 -23.49 -6.81
N ASP A 173 10.26 -23.78 -5.73
CA ASP A 173 8.82 -24.07 -5.74
C ASP A 173 8.01 -22.79 -6.06
N TYR A 174 8.55 -21.62 -5.69
CA TYR A 174 7.96 -20.32 -5.94
C TYR A 174 8.95 -19.36 -6.62
N LYS A 175 8.83 -19.24 -7.96
CA LYS A 175 9.80 -18.50 -8.81
C LYS A 175 9.88 -16.99 -8.58
N ASN A 176 8.83 -16.37 -8.04
CA ASN A 176 8.74 -14.90 -7.90
C ASN A 176 9.00 -14.41 -6.46
N GLY A 177 9.72 -15.18 -5.65
CA GLY A 177 10.03 -14.81 -4.26
C GLY A 177 11.22 -13.86 -4.13
N MET A 178 11.06 -12.78 -3.35
CA MET A 178 12.13 -11.80 -3.11
C MET A 178 13.38 -12.37 -2.43
N LEU A 179 13.22 -13.41 -1.60
CA LEU A 179 14.32 -14.07 -0.89
C LEU A 179 15.31 -14.75 -1.84
N PHE A 180 14.81 -15.28 -2.96
CA PHE A 180 15.59 -15.98 -3.98
C PHE A 180 15.80 -15.14 -5.24
N ARG A 181 15.64 -13.83 -5.13
CA ARG A 181 15.86 -12.93 -6.26
C ARG A 181 17.29 -13.03 -6.77
N GLY A 182 17.42 -13.22 -8.09
CA GLY A 182 18.72 -13.35 -8.76
C GLY A 182 19.34 -14.74 -8.66
N PHE A 183 18.63 -15.73 -8.10
CA PHE A 183 19.05 -17.12 -8.15
C PHE A 183 18.87 -17.69 -9.56
N ASP A 184 19.72 -18.66 -9.87
CA ASP A 184 19.51 -19.57 -11.00
C ASP A 184 18.26 -20.45 -10.74
N ASP A 185 17.66 -20.99 -11.81
CA ASP A 185 16.49 -21.89 -11.70
C ASP A 185 16.79 -23.12 -10.81
N THR A 186 18.06 -23.52 -10.76
CA THR A 186 18.58 -24.59 -9.88
C THR A 186 19.86 -24.11 -9.18
N PHE A 187 20.07 -24.53 -7.94
CA PHE A 187 21.22 -24.10 -7.14
C PHE A 187 21.62 -25.17 -6.12
N TYR A 188 22.86 -25.13 -5.66
CA TYR A 188 23.44 -26.16 -4.79
C TYR A 188 23.57 -25.66 -3.36
N VAL A 189 23.24 -26.50 -2.37
CA VAL A 189 23.36 -26.14 -0.94
C VAL A 189 23.91 -27.31 -0.13
N PRO A 190 24.87 -27.09 0.77
CA PRO A 190 25.33 -28.13 1.68
C PRO A 190 24.28 -28.48 2.74
N HIS A 191 24.19 -29.76 3.07
CA HIS A 191 23.39 -30.31 4.15
C HIS A 191 24.27 -31.24 5.00
N SER A 192 24.08 -31.19 6.32
CA SER A 192 24.64 -32.15 7.28
C SER A 192 23.61 -32.34 8.40
N ARG A 193 22.75 -33.36 8.29
CA ARG A 193 21.66 -33.59 9.24
C ARG A 193 21.19 -35.03 9.29
N ASN A 194 20.75 -35.47 10.47
CA ASN A 194 20.11 -36.77 10.69
C ASN A 194 18.58 -36.72 10.71
N THR A 195 18.00 -35.52 10.65
CA THR A 195 16.55 -35.31 10.73
C THR A 195 16.05 -34.36 9.65
N THR A 196 14.77 -34.47 9.32
CA THR A 196 14.07 -33.62 8.36
C THR A 196 12.68 -33.25 8.83
N VAL A 197 12.00 -32.40 8.08
CA VAL A 197 10.55 -32.13 8.20
C VAL A 197 9.86 -32.57 6.92
N LEU A 198 8.64 -33.09 7.03
CA LEU A 198 7.91 -33.55 5.86
C LEU A 198 7.23 -32.38 5.16
N ARG A 199 7.23 -32.41 3.82
CA ARG A 199 6.54 -31.41 2.99
C ARG A 199 5.05 -31.33 3.33
N GLU A 200 4.40 -32.48 3.51
CA GLU A 200 2.97 -32.56 3.84
C GLU A 200 2.62 -31.90 5.18
N ASP A 201 3.50 -32.02 6.19
CA ASP A 201 3.30 -31.37 7.49
C ASP A 201 3.33 -29.84 7.38
N ILE A 202 4.18 -29.31 6.49
CA ILE A 202 4.28 -27.86 6.23
C ILE A 202 3.09 -27.38 5.39
N GLU A 203 2.75 -28.10 4.33
CA GLU A 203 1.61 -27.74 3.45
C GLU A 203 0.26 -27.80 4.18
N ALA A 204 0.17 -28.57 5.27
CA ALA A 204 -1.00 -28.61 6.15
C ALA A 204 -1.18 -27.33 6.99
N VAL A 205 -0.17 -26.46 7.09
CA VAL A 205 -0.20 -25.21 7.86
C VAL A 205 -0.37 -24.01 6.92
N PRO A 206 -1.56 -23.37 6.84
CA PRO A 206 -1.82 -22.29 5.89
C PRO A 206 -0.93 -21.06 6.04
N ALA A 207 -0.41 -20.82 7.25
CA ALA A 207 0.46 -19.70 7.57
C ALA A 207 1.91 -19.89 7.08
N LEU A 208 2.24 -21.05 6.48
CA LEU A 208 3.56 -21.37 5.98
C LEU A 208 3.56 -21.55 4.47
N LYS A 209 4.68 -21.20 3.84
CA LYS A 209 4.90 -21.40 2.42
C LYS A 209 6.28 -21.98 2.14
N ILE A 210 6.31 -23.11 1.43
CA ILE A 210 7.54 -23.68 0.88
C ILE A 210 7.98 -22.85 -0.33
N ILE A 211 9.22 -22.38 -0.30
CA ILE A 211 9.78 -21.51 -1.34
C ILE A 211 10.76 -22.26 -2.23
N ALA A 212 11.52 -23.19 -1.64
CA ALA A 212 12.49 -24.00 -2.37
C ALA A 212 12.65 -25.38 -1.74
N SER A 213 12.96 -26.37 -2.57
CA SER A 213 13.14 -27.76 -2.18
C SER A 213 14.12 -28.49 -3.12
N SER A 214 14.43 -29.73 -2.78
CA SER A 214 15.27 -30.64 -3.53
C SER A 214 14.56 -31.99 -3.64
N ASP A 215 14.70 -32.64 -4.79
CA ASP A 215 14.22 -34.01 -4.98
C ASP A 215 14.99 -35.01 -4.10
N GLU A 216 16.24 -34.70 -3.75
CA GLU A 216 17.11 -35.54 -2.93
C GLU A 216 17.13 -35.10 -1.45
N ALA A 217 17.29 -33.80 -1.19
CA ALA A 217 17.44 -33.26 0.16
C ALA A 217 16.11 -32.85 0.83
N GLY A 218 14.99 -32.90 0.11
CA GLY A 218 13.66 -32.54 0.62
C GLY A 218 13.43 -31.02 0.73
N VAL A 219 12.62 -30.59 1.70
CA VAL A 219 12.33 -29.16 1.92
C VAL A 219 13.59 -28.41 2.30
N PHE A 220 13.85 -27.29 1.62
CA PHE A 220 15.01 -26.44 1.90
C PHE A 220 14.63 -25.11 2.55
N CYS A 221 13.69 -24.36 1.98
CA CYS A 221 13.33 -23.05 2.51
C CYS A 221 11.82 -22.90 2.67
N VAL A 222 11.42 -22.49 3.88
CA VAL A 222 10.05 -22.18 4.26
C VAL A 222 10.01 -20.77 4.83
N LYS A 223 8.93 -20.03 4.58
CA LYS A 223 8.68 -18.74 5.24
C LYS A 223 7.27 -18.69 5.82
N SER A 224 7.08 -17.86 6.86
CA SER A 224 5.75 -17.49 7.35
C SER A 224 5.04 -16.54 6.39
N GLU A 225 3.72 -16.49 6.44
CA GLU A 225 2.89 -15.54 5.68
C GLU A 225 3.21 -14.08 6.03
N SER A 226 3.58 -13.82 7.29
CA SER A 226 4.03 -12.51 7.77
C SER A 226 5.42 -12.10 7.27
N ASP A 227 6.16 -12.99 6.59
CA ASP A 227 7.55 -12.81 6.17
C ASP A 227 8.57 -12.50 7.28
N ARG A 228 8.14 -12.59 8.56
CA ARG A 228 8.98 -12.37 9.75
C ARG A 228 9.76 -13.60 10.19
N GLN A 229 9.43 -14.78 9.68
CA GLN A 229 10.07 -16.05 10.07
C GLN A 229 10.51 -16.81 8.82
N ILE A 230 11.82 -17.05 8.70
CA ILE A 230 12.42 -17.79 7.59
C ILE A 230 13.12 -19.02 8.17
N PHE A 231 12.85 -20.18 7.57
CA PHE A 231 13.35 -21.46 8.00
C PHE A 231 14.15 -22.10 6.86
N VAL A 232 15.46 -22.23 7.03
CA VAL A 232 16.38 -22.79 6.05
C VAL A 232 16.95 -24.09 6.60
N MET A 233 16.66 -25.21 5.92
CA MET A 233 16.98 -26.55 6.37
C MET A 233 18.41 -27.00 6.07
N GLY A 234 19.12 -26.26 5.21
CA GLY A 234 20.52 -26.52 4.85
C GLY A 234 21.47 -25.46 5.42
N HIS A 235 22.75 -25.61 5.12
CA HIS A 235 23.84 -24.82 5.71
C HIS A 235 24.54 -23.93 4.69
N SER A 236 23.80 -23.01 4.05
CA SER A 236 24.37 -22.12 3.03
C SER A 236 25.60 -21.32 3.52
N GLU A 237 25.75 -21.15 4.83
CA GLU A 237 26.89 -20.51 5.50
C GLU A 237 28.19 -21.30 5.53
N TYR A 238 28.15 -22.62 5.31
CA TYR A 238 29.34 -23.46 5.45
C TYR A 238 30.50 -23.02 4.55
N ASP A 239 31.69 -23.04 5.15
CA ASP A 239 32.95 -22.89 4.43
C ASP A 239 33.33 -24.15 3.66
N TRP A 240 34.26 -23.98 2.73
CA TRP A 240 34.69 -25.01 1.78
C TRP A 240 35.16 -26.30 2.45
N ASP A 241 35.68 -26.24 3.68
CA ASP A 241 36.26 -27.34 4.46
C ASP A 241 35.37 -27.82 5.63
N THR A 242 34.16 -27.26 5.79
CA THR A 242 33.32 -27.60 6.94
C THR A 242 32.89 -29.06 6.92
N LEU A 243 32.34 -29.53 5.79
CA LEU A 243 31.97 -30.94 5.60
C LEU A 243 33.20 -31.85 5.60
N LEU A 244 34.35 -31.39 5.10
CA LEU A 244 35.62 -32.13 5.16
C LEU A 244 36.03 -32.40 6.60
N LYS A 245 36.03 -31.37 7.46
CA LYS A 245 36.37 -31.50 8.88
C LYS A 245 35.42 -32.44 9.62
N GLU A 246 34.11 -32.37 9.33
CA GLU A 246 33.13 -33.30 9.89
C GLU A 246 33.41 -34.75 9.45
N TYR A 247 33.68 -34.96 8.17
CA TYR A 247 33.97 -36.27 7.59
C TYR A 247 35.28 -36.87 8.14
N GLU A 248 36.34 -36.08 8.23
CA GLU A 248 37.63 -36.50 8.79
C GLU A 248 37.52 -36.84 10.27
N ARG A 249 36.82 -36.00 11.06
CA ARG A 249 36.53 -36.28 12.46
C ARG A 249 35.78 -37.61 12.62
N ASP A 250 34.68 -37.79 11.90
CA ASP A 250 33.84 -39.00 12.00
C ASP A 250 34.65 -40.26 11.58
N LYS A 251 35.58 -40.14 10.62
CA LYS A 251 36.54 -41.19 10.26
C LYS A 251 37.53 -41.51 11.38
N GLU A 252 38.13 -40.48 11.99
CA GLU A 252 39.09 -40.62 13.09
C GLU A 252 38.44 -41.25 14.34
N GLU A 253 37.16 -40.96 14.58
CA GLU A 253 36.34 -41.58 15.62
C GLU A 253 35.91 -43.02 15.29
N GLY A 254 36.16 -43.49 14.07
CA GLY A 254 35.85 -44.85 13.63
C GLY A 254 34.39 -45.09 13.29
N LEU A 255 33.63 -44.04 12.95
CA LEU A 255 32.20 -44.11 12.65
C LEU A 255 31.88 -44.56 11.20
N ASP A 256 32.92 -44.82 10.39
CA ASP A 256 32.82 -45.20 8.97
C ASP A 256 31.80 -44.35 8.17
N PRO A 257 31.95 -43.01 8.18
CA PRO A 257 30.99 -42.13 7.53
C PRO A 257 31.00 -42.31 6.01
N ALA A 258 29.83 -42.19 5.38
CA ALA A 258 29.74 -42.10 3.92
C ALA A 258 30.45 -40.84 3.41
N VAL A 259 31.05 -40.92 2.23
CA VAL A 259 31.63 -39.75 1.55
C VAL A 259 30.50 -38.72 1.32
N PRO A 260 30.68 -37.44 1.70
CA PRO A 260 29.69 -36.41 1.47
C PRO A 260 29.34 -36.28 -0.04
N CYS A 261 28.07 -36.45 -0.37
CA CYS A 261 27.59 -36.50 -1.76
C CYS A 261 27.88 -35.18 -2.49
N ASN A 262 28.35 -35.26 -3.74
CA ASN A 262 28.59 -34.12 -4.64
C ASN A 262 29.55 -33.05 -4.09
N TYR A 263 30.29 -33.35 -3.03
CA TYR A 263 31.20 -32.42 -2.37
C TYR A 263 32.61 -32.50 -2.97
N PHE A 264 33.08 -33.74 -3.17
CA PHE A 264 34.31 -34.03 -3.90
C PHE A 264 34.02 -34.28 -5.38
N PRO A 265 34.94 -33.94 -6.29
CA PRO A 265 34.83 -34.35 -7.68
C PRO A 265 34.69 -35.87 -7.80
N ASP A 266 33.59 -36.32 -8.44
CA ASP A 266 33.28 -37.74 -8.65
C ASP A 266 33.15 -38.55 -7.35
N ASP A 267 32.83 -37.89 -6.22
CA ASP A 267 32.78 -38.46 -4.86
C ASP A 267 34.08 -39.17 -4.43
N ASP A 268 35.22 -38.69 -4.94
CA ASP A 268 36.56 -39.17 -4.58
C ASP A 268 37.18 -38.29 -3.50
N ASP A 269 37.19 -38.78 -2.26
CA ASP A 269 37.70 -38.08 -1.07
C ASP A 269 39.22 -37.91 -1.03
N THR A 270 39.95 -38.39 -2.05
CA THR A 270 41.37 -38.07 -2.24
C THR A 270 41.60 -36.76 -3.00
N ARG A 271 40.52 -36.16 -3.53
CA ARG A 271 40.54 -34.91 -4.30
C ARG A 271 40.09 -33.74 -3.45
N GLU A 272 40.44 -32.53 -3.87
CA GLU A 272 40.04 -31.30 -3.16
C GLU A 272 38.53 -31.01 -3.38
N PRO A 273 37.77 -30.62 -2.33
CA PRO A 273 36.37 -30.26 -2.46
C PRO A 273 36.10 -29.11 -3.44
N VAL A 274 34.94 -29.13 -4.11
CA VAL A 274 34.53 -28.06 -5.03
C VAL A 274 33.37 -27.26 -4.47
N VAL A 275 33.60 -25.98 -4.24
CA VAL A 275 32.56 -25.07 -3.71
C VAL A 275 31.59 -24.65 -4.82
N ARG A 276 30.35 -25.13 -4.75
CA ARG A 276 29.26 -24.81 -5.72
C ARG A 276 28.14 -23.94 -5.17
N TRP A 277 28.13 -23.64 -3.87
CA TRP A 277 27.03 -22.94 -3.18
C TRP A 277 27.34 -21.48 -2.80
N ARG A 278 28.58 -21.01 -3.02
CA ARG A 278 29.00 -19.69 -2.50
C ARG A 278 28.20 -18.53 -3.08
N SER A 279 27.83 -18.59 -4.37
CA SER A 279 27.01 -17.55 -5.02
C SER A 279 25.60 -17.49 -4.42
N CYS A 280 24.91 -18.62 -4.33
CA CYS A 280 23.56 -18.68 -3.79
C CYS A 280 23.53 -18.34 -2.30
N ALA A 281 24.55 -18.72 -1.53
CA ALA A 281 24.69 -18.31 -0.13
C ALA A 281 24.78 -16.79 0.01
N ASN A 282 25.66 -16.12 -0.74
CA ASN A 282 25.78 -14.66 -0.66
C ASN A 282 24.47 -13.96 -1.07
N LEU A 283 23.79 -14.46 -2.10
CA LEU A 283 22.50 -13.91 -2.53
C LEU A 283 21.42 -14.14 -1.49
N LEU A 284 21.34 -15.32 -0.86
CA LEU A 284 20.32 -15.63 0.16
C LEU A 284 20.37 -14.63 1.32
N TYR A 285 21.56 -14.48 1.91
CA TYR A 285 21.75 -13.59 3.06
C TYR A 285 21.65 -12.12 2.67
N SER A 286 22.13 -11.73 1.48
CA SER A 286 21.96 -10.35 0.98
C SER A 286 20.49 -10.02 0.73
N ASN A 287 19.72 -10.95 0.17
CA ASN A 287 18.30 -10.77 -0.07
C ASN A 287 17.50 -10.74 1.24
N TRP A 288 17.83 -11.60 2.20
CA TRP A 288 17.24 -11.55 3.53
C TRP A 288 17.51 -10.19 4.19
N LEU A 289 18.78 -9.80 4.31
CA LEU A 289 19.18 -8.56 4.96
C LEU A 289 18.59 -7.32 4.27
N ASN A 290 18.45 -7.34 2.95
CA ASN A 290 17.86 -6.21 2.24
C ASN A 290 16.32 -6.19 2.33
N TYR A 291 15.63 -7.27 1.95
CA TYR A 291 14.18 -7.22 1.74
C TYR A 291 13.34 -7.60 2.96
N PHE A 292 13.91 -8.36 3.89
CA PHE A 292 13.20 -8.88 5.06
C PHE A 292 13.72 -8.27 6.36
N VAL A 293 14.79 -7.47 6.29
CA VAL A 293 15.32 -6.71 7.41
C VAL A 293 15.32 -5.23 7.02
N TYR A 294 16.29 -4.76 6.25
CA TYR A 294 16.52 -3.34 5.97
C TYR A 294 15.30 -2.57 5.44
N GLN A 295 14.61 -3.12 4.43
CA GLN A 295 13.51 -2.43 3.77
C GLN A 295 12.17 -2.56 4.52
N SER A 296 12.08 -3.50 5.46
CA SER A 296 10.83 -3.84 6.13
C SER A 296 10.80 -3.46 7.60
N THR A 297 11.96 -3.31 8.26
CA THR A 297 12.02 -2.92 9.67
C THR A 297 11.65 -1.44 9.81
N PRO A 298 10.77 -1.06 10.77
CA PRO A 298 10.53 0.33 11.07
C PRO A 298 11.82 1.05 11.51
N TYR A 299 11.91 2.35 11.23
CA TYR A 299 13.08 3.13 11.64
C TYR A 299 13.26 3.10 13.18
N ASP A 300 12.18 3.34 13.94
CA ASP A 300 12.16 3.08 15.38
C ASP A 300 11.83 1.62 15.66
N ILE A 301 12.88 0.87 15.99
CA ILE A 301 12.84 -0.57 16.19
C ILE A 301 11.99 -1.00 17.39
N ARG A 302 11.61 -0.07 18.29
CA ARG A 302 10.75 -0.38 19.45
C ARG A 302 9.28 -0.58 19.04
N MET A 303 8.91 -0.22 17.82
CA MET A 303 7.54 -0.33 17.30
C MET A 303 7.19 -1.75 16.79
N ILE A 304 8.10 -2.71 16.86
CA ILE A 304 7.90 -4.11 16.39
C ILE A 304 6.68 -4.79 17.05
N HIS A 305 6.29 -4.39 18.28
CA HIS A 305 5.14 -4.94 19.00
C HIS A 305 3.78 -4.37 18.62
N GLU A 306 3.75 -3.19 18.00
CA GLU A 306 2.50 -2.45 17.76
C GLU A 306 1.87 -2.79 16.40
N GLU A 307 2.41 -3.78 15.68
CA GLU A 307 1.99 -4.17 14.32
C GLU A 307 0.55 -4.74 14.24
N ASP A 308 0.02 -5.40 15.29
CA ASP A 308 -1.40 -5.81 15.34
C ASP A 308 -2.37 -4.62 15.40
N LEU A 309 -1.83 -3.43 15.70
CA LEU A 309 -2.52 -2.15 15.70
C LEU A 309 -1.90 -1.16 14.71
N ALA A 310 -1.06 -1.64 13.78
CA ALA A 310 -0.12 -0.81 13.02
C ALA A 310 -0.76 0.55 12.68
N PRO A 311 -0.36 1.64 13.37
CA PRO A 311 -0.56 2.94 12.79
C PRO A 311 0.17 2.83 11.45
N VAL A 312 -0.58 3.05 10.37
CA VAL A 312 -0.03 3.36 9.06
C VAL A 312 1.22 4.19 9.32
N ILE A 313 2.40 3.66 9.02
CA ILE A 313 3.66 4.38 9.20
C ILE A 313 3.51 5.69 8.45
N GLN A 314 3.20 6.78 9.17
CA GLN A 314 3.43 8.12 8.69
C GLN A 314 4.94 8.26 8.82
N GLU A 315 5.66 7.91 7.75
CA GLU A 315 7.08 8.23 7.60
C GLU A 315 7.30 9.68 8.04
N ALA A 316 8.43 9.96 8.66
CA ALA A 316 8.87 11.33 8.94
C ALA A 316 9.05 12.06 7.60
N ALA A 317 7.96 12.60 7.07
CA ALA A 317 7.96 13.40 5.87
C ALA A 317 8.58 14.74 6.22
N ASP A 318 9.74 15.03 5.62
CA ASP A 318 10.47 16.28 5.79
C ASP A 318 9.69 17.46 5.19
N LEU A 319 8.88 17.20 4.16
CA LEU A 319 7.97 18.18 3.57
C LEU A 319 6.57 17.61 3.36
N LYS A 320 5.60 18.21 4.05
CA LYS A 320 4.18 17.92 3.94
C LYS A 320 3.44 19.09 3.29
N VAL A 321 2.61 18.77 2.31
CA VAL A 321 1.57 19.68 1.81
C VAL A 321 0.26 19.28 2.46
N VAL A 322 -0.46 20.25 3.02
CA VAL A 322 -1.73 20.00 3.70
C VAL A 322 -2.85 20.75 3.02
N LYS A 323 -3.98 20.09 2.79
CA LYS A 323 -5.18 20.72 2.26
C LYS A 323 -6.32 20.61 3.26
N PHE A 324 -7.00 21.72 3.54
CA PHE A 324 -8.20 21.73 4.37
C PHE A 324 -9.45 21.93 3.53
N GLY A 325 -10.41 21.00 3.68
CA GLY A 325 -11.73 21.11 3.08
C GLY A 325 -12.60 22.21 3.69
N GLY A 326 -13.72 22.52 3.05
CA GLY A 326 -14.61 23.58 3.52
C GLY A 326 -15.24 23.31 4.89
N SER A 327 -15.51 22.05 5.25
CA SER A 327 -16.01 21.70 6.60
C SER A 327 -14.96 21.98 7.68
N SER A 328 -13.71 21.65 7.41
CA SER A 328 -12.51 21.95 8.22
C SER A 328 -12.25 23.45 8.40
N LEU A 329 -12.95 24.31 7.66
CA LEU A 329 -12.83 25.78 7.69
C LEU A 329 -14.19 26.48 7.84
N ALA A 330 -15.21 25.78 8.36
CA ALA A 330 -16.57 26.31 8.36
C ALA A 330 -16.79 27.53 9.28
N ASN A 331 -15.98 27.67 10.34
CA ASN A 331 -16.07 28.72 11.37
C ASN A 331 -14.73 28.92 12.11
N ALA A 332 -14.65 29.92 13.00
CA ALA A 332 -13.43 30.23 13.76
C ALA A 332 -12.86 29.06 14.59
N VAL A 333 -13.70 28.20 15.16
CA VAL A 333 -13.23 27.03 15.93
C VAL A 333 -12.51 26.05 15.02
N GLN A 334 -13.08 25.78 13.84
CA GLN A 334 -12.47 24.90 12.85
C GLN A 334 -11.18 25.49 12.28
N PHE A 335 -11.12 26.79 12.01
CA PHE A 335 -9.87 27.47 11.66
C PHE A 335 -8.78 27.31 12.73
N LYS A 336 -9.13 27.44 14.03
CA LYS A 336 -8.15 27.21 15.12
C LYS A 336 -7.64 25.78 15.15
N LYS A 337 -8.51 24.80 14.90
CA LYS A 337 -8.12 23.38 14.79
C LYS A 337 -7.17 23.17 13.61
N ALA A 338 -7.53 23.65 12.42
CA ALA A 338 -6.68 23.58 11.24
C ALA A 338 -5.31 24.26 11.48
N ALA A 339 -5.30 25.46 12.09
CA ALA A 339 -4.06 26.15 12.42
C ALA A 339 -3.20 25.41 13.46
N ALA A 340 -3.82 24.78 14.46
CA ALA A 340 -3.13 23.96 15.44
C ALA A 340 -2.54 22.69 14.81
N ILE A 341 -3.26 22.06 13.88
CA ILE A 341 -2.76 20.93 13.09
C ILE A 341 -1.53 21.34 12.29
N VAL A 342 -1.58 22.45 11.54
CA VAL A 342 -0.41 22.93 10.79
C VAL A 342 0.78 23.15 11.73
N LYS A 343 0.56 23.85 12.85
CA LYS A 343 1.63 24.20 13.81
C LYS A 343 2.10 23.04 14.69
N SER A 344 1.45 21.87 14.65
CA SER A 344 1.91 20.74 15.46
C SER A 344 3.13 20.04 14.87
N GLU A 345 3.43 20.29 13.59
CA GLU A 345 4.54 19.68 12.86
C GLU A 345 5.14 20.71 11.90
N ASP A 346 6.43 21.04 12.09
CA ASP A 346 7.12 22.04 11.26
C ASP A 346 7.27 21.62 9.79
N THR A 347 7.07 20.34 9.48
CA THR A 347 7.12 19.81 8.13
C THR A 347 5.89 20.18 7.29
N ARG A 348 4.80 20.67 7.90
CA ARG A 348 3.57 21.14 7.21
C ARG A 348 3.73 22.55 6.62
N ARG A 349 4.62 22.67 5.62
CA ARG A 349 5.10 23.95 5.09
C ARG A 349 4.11 24.67 4.16
N PHE A 350 3.37 23.92 3.34
CA PHE A 350 2.46 24.51 2.36
C PHE A 350 1.02 24.09 2.62
N VAL A 351 0.13 25.07 2.72
CA VAL A 351 -1.27 24.91 3.12
C VAL A 351 -2.19 25.33 1.98
N VAL A 352 -3.03 24.43 1.50
CA VAL A 352 -4.09 24.73 0.53
C VAL A 352 -5.45 24.79 1.24
N VAL A 353 -6.25 25.81 0.95
CA VAL A 353 -7.57 25.98 1.61
C VAL A 353 -8.72 26.10 0.63
N SER A 354 -9.85 25.51 1.00
CA SER A 354 -11.16 25.72 0.37
C SER A 354 -11.93 26.88 1.02
N ALA A 355 -12.97 27.40 0.35
CA ALA A 355 -13.89 28.34 0.97
C ALA A 355 -14.65 27.71 2.17
N PRO A 356 -15.13 28.51 3.14
CA PRO A 356 -15.88 28.01 4.28
C PRO A 356 -17.14 27.21 3.87
N GLY A 357 -17.23 25.98 4.39
CA GLY A 357 -18.27 24.99 4.09
C GLY A 357 -19.60 25.27 4.79
N LYS A 358 -20.31 24.25 5.27
CA LYS A 358 -21.53 24.44 6.07
C LYS A 358 -21.18 24.36 7.56
N ARG A 359 -21.73 25.24 8.40
CA ARG A 359 -21.57 25.12 9.88
C ARG A 359 -22.48 24.04 10.46
N ARG A 360 -23.63 23.80 9.82
CA ARG A 360 -24.70 22.85 10.18
C ARG A 360 -25.44 22.43 8.91
N ASN A 361 -26.22 21.36 8.93
CA ASN A 361 -26.89 20.81 7.73
C ASN A 361 -27.76 21.82 6.96
N ASN A 362 -28.44 22.74 7.65
CA ASN A 362 -29.33 23.76 7.05
C ASN A 362 -28.61 25.07 6.67
N ASP A 363 -27.28 25.14 6.82
CA ASP A 363 -26.47 26.30 6.42
C ASP A 363 -26.08 26.21 4.93
N SER A 364 -25.71 27.33 4.32
CA SER A 364 -25.22 27.38 2.93
C SER A 364 -23.69 27.47 2.91
N LYS A 365 -23.03 26.86 1.92
CA LYS A 365 -21.59 27.07 1.71
C LYS A 365 -21.35 28.49 1.19
N VAL A 366 -20.17 29.05 1.44
CA VAL A 366 -19.80 30.37 0.90
C VAL A 366 -19.78 30.35 -0.63
N THR A 367 -19.19 29.33 -1.24
CA THR A 367 -19.15 29.17 -2.70
C THR A 367 -20.55 29.11 -3.30
N ASP A 368 -21.48 28.37 -2.71
CA ASP A 368 -22.87 28.29 -3.17
C ASP A 368 -23.55 29.68 -3.14
N MET A 369 -23.28 30.48 -2.11
CA MET A 369 -23.80 31.85 -2.03
C MET A 369 -23.17 32.77 -3.07
N LEU A 370 -21.87 32.61 -3.35
CA LEU A 370 -21.17 33.38 -4.39
C LEU A 370 -21.66 33.02 -5.80
N ILE A 371 -21.94 31.73 -6.06
CA ILE A 371 -22.57 31.29 -7.31
C ILE A 371 -23.96 31.91 -7.44
N LYS A 372 -24.76 31.95 -6.37
CA LYS A 372 -26.08 32.62 -6.42
C LYS A 372 -25.97 34.12 -6.71
N CYS A 373 -24.91 34.79 -6.30
CA CYS A 373 -24.68 36.20 -6.63
C CYS A 373 -24.46 36.49 -8.13
N THR A 374 -24.26 35.46 -8.95
CA THR A 374 -24.13 35.58 -10.42
C THR A 374 -25.50 35.49 -11.11
N ASP A 375 -26.53 35.03 -10.40
CA ASP A 375 -27.90 35.00 -10.91
C ASP A 375 -28.54 36.39 -10.76
N PRO A 376 -29.04 37.02 -11.85
CA PRO A 376 -29.70 38.31 -11.78
C PRO A 376 -31.01 38.32 -10.98
N ASP A 377 -31.64 37.16 -10.76
CA ASP A 377 -32.92 37.04 -10.04
C ASP A 377 -32.75 36.90 -8.50
N GLU A 378 -31.53 36.71 -8.01
CA GLU A 378 -31.20 36.54 -6.58
C GLU A 378 -30.85 37.88 -5.90
N ASP A 379 -31.09 37.97 -4.58
CA ASP A 379 -30.70 39.13 -3.76
C ASP A 379 -29.18 39.17 -3.52
N LYS A 380 -28.47 39.69 -4.53
CA LYS A 380 -27.01 39.77 -4.54
C LYS A 380 -26.44 40.57 -3.37
N GLU A 381 -27.02 41.73 -3.06
CA GLU A 381 -26.51 42.59 -1.97
C GLU A 381 -26.69 41.89 -0.61
N GLY A 382 -27.86 41.28 -0.38
CA GLY A 382 -28.11 40.50 0.83
C GLY A 382 -27.20 39.28 0.96
N LEU A 383 -26.91 38.57 -0.13
CA LEU A 383 -25.97 37.44 -0.14
C LEU A 383 -24.53 37.88 0.17
N LEU A 384 -24.07 38.97 -0.43
CA LEU A 384 -22.73 39.52 -0.18
C LEU A 384 -22.57 40.02 1.26
N ILE A 385 -23.60 40.63 1.84
CA ILE A 385 -23.62 41.00 3.27
C ILE A 385 -23.51 39.75 4.15
N LYS A 386 -24.22 38.66 3.82
CA LYS A 386 -24.13 37.38 4.55
C LYS A 386 -22.73 36.79 4.48
N ILE A 387 -22.11 36.80 3.30
CA ILE A 387 -20.74 36.32 3.10
C ILE A 387 -19.74 37.17 3.92
N ALA A 388 -19.81 38.50 3.82
CA ALA A 388 -18.95 39.40 4.59
C ALA A 388 -19.13 39.19 6.10
N THR A 389 -20.38 39.07 6.57
CA THR A 389 -20.69 38.79 7.98
C THR A 389 -20.05 37.48 8.44
N ARG A 390 -20.10 36.45 7.61
CA ARG A 390 -19.47 35.16 7.91
C ARG A 390 -17.97 35.25 8.08
N PHE A 391 -17.27 35.99 7.21
CA PHE A 391 -15.83 36.22 7.37
C PHE A 391 -15.51 37.11 8.59
N ARG A 392 -16.33 38.13 8.89
CA ARG A 392 -16.17 38.94 10.13
C ARG A 392 -16.29 38.10 11.39
N GLU A 393 -17.25 37.18 11.43
CA GLU A 393 -17.40 36.23 12.54
C GLU A 393 -16.16 35.35 12.72
N ILE A 394 -15.58 34.86 11.61
CA ILE A 394 -14.34 34.06 11.62
C ILE A 394 -13.17 34.89 12.15
N ILE A 395 -12.91 36.06 11.55
CA ILE A 395 -11.81 36.97 11.93
C ILE A 395 -11.90 37.35 13.41
N ARG A 396 -13.08 37.77 13.88
CA ARG A 396 -13.32 38.10 15.29
C ARG A 396 -13.08 36.91 16.20
N GLY A 397 -13.53 35.71 15.81
CA GLY A 397 -13.33 34.50 16.59
C GLY A 397 -11.87 34.05 16.65
N LEU A 398 -11.07 34.35 15.62
CA LEU A 398 -9.63 34.11 15.58
C LEU A 398 -8.84 35.15 16.36
N GLY A 399 -9.35 36.39 16.46
CA GLY A 399 -8.67 37.48 17.14
C GLY A 399 -7.48 38.04 16.34
N ILE A 400 -7.56 37.95 15.01
CA ILE A 400 -6.53 38.47 14.09
C ILE A 400 -6.88 39.89 13.63
N ASP A 401 -5.85 40.68 13.33
CA ASP A 401 -6.00 41.99 12.70
C ASP A 401 -6.03 41.83 11.18
N PHE A 402 -7.22 41.93 10.58
CA PHE A 402 -7.43 41.76 9.14
C PHE A 402 -8.51 42.72 8.64
N ASP A 403 -8.14 43.61 7.71
CA ASP A 403 -9.04 44.62 7.14
C ASP A 403 -9.92 44.01 6.04
N LEU A 404 -10.93 43.26 6.46
CA LEU A 404 -11.91 42.67 5.55
C LEU A 404 -12.69 43.74 4.77
N ASP A 405 -12.95 44.91 5.37
CA ASP A 405 -13.76 45.93 4.70
C ASP A 405 -13.02 46.54 3.51
N ASN A 406 -11.69 46.68 3.56
CA ASN A 406 -10.89 47.05 2.40
C ASN A 406 -10.90 45.96 1.32
N GLU A 407 -10.66 44.69 1.68
CA GLU A 407 -10.70 43.57 0.72
C GLU A 407 -12.04 43.47 0.00
N MET A 408 -13.15 43.57 0.74
CA MET A 408 -14.49 43.52 0.15
C MET A 408 -14.73 44.69 -0.80
N LYS A 409 -14.26 45.91 -0.48
CA LYS A 409 -14.34 47.07 -1.37
C LYS A 409 -13.61 46.82 -2.69
N GLU A 410 -12.40 46.26 -2.64
CA GLU A 410 -11.63 45.93 -3.84
C GLU A 410 -12.31 44.85 -4.68
N ILE A 411 -12.82 43.80 -4.03
CA ILE A 411 -13.61 42.74 -4.68
C ILE A 411 -14.81 43.33 -5.42
N TYR A 412 -15.56 44.23 -4.78
CA TYR A 412 -16.71 44.88 -5.40
C TYR A 412 -16.33 45.78 -6.57
N ARG A 413 -15.25 46.56 -6.42
CA ARG A 413 -14.75 47.42 -7.50
C ARG A 413 -14.36 46.57 -8.71
N ASN A 414 -13.50 45.58 -8.52
CA ASN A 414 -12.99 44.76 -9.62
C ASN A 414 -14.12 43.97 -10.31
N TYR A 415 -15.08 43.46 -9.54
CA TYR A 415 -16.25 42.79 -10.14
C TYR A 415 -17.13 43.79 -10.93
N GLY A 416 -17.35 45.00 -10.40
CA GLY A 416 -18.09 46.06 -11.10
C GLY A 416 -17.39 46.57 -12.36
N GLU A 417 -16.07 46.48 -12.42
CA GLU A 417 -15.24 46.79 -13.59
C GLU A 417 -15.17 45.66 -14.63
N GLY A 418 -15.90 44.55 -14.40
CA GLY A 418 -16.07 43.49 -15.39
C GLY A 418 -15.15 42.29 -15.24
N ALA A 419 -14.61 42.02 -14.04
CA ALA A 419 -13.80 40.82 -13.78
C ALA A 419 -14.54 39.47 -13.99
N GLY A 420 -15.88 39.50 -14.07
CA GLY A 420 -16.72 38.36 -14.41
C GLY A 420 -17.04 37.42 -13.23
N ASP A 421 -17.92 36.46 -13.49
CA ASP A 421 -18.45 35.54 -12.47
C ASP A 421 -17.39 34.60 -11.86
N PRO A 422 -16.45 34.00 -12.62
CA PRO A 422 -15.37 33.20 -12.05
C PRO A 422 -14.54 33.97 -11.02
N TYR A 423 -14.31 35.27 -11.25
CA TYR A 423 -13.63 36.13 -10.28
C TYR A 423 -14.40 36.17 -8.97
N LEU A 424 -15.71 36.45 -8.99
CA LEU A 424 -16.52 36.54 -7.77
C LEU A 424 -16.56 35.22 -7.02
N ILE A 425 -16.77 34.09 -7.71
CA ILE A 425 -16.86 32.76 -7.11
C ILE A 425 -15.54 32.39 -6.42
N SER A 426 -14.39 32.71 -7.03
CA SER A 426 -13.06 32.42 -6.47
C SER A 426 -12.74 33.17 -5.17
N ARG A 427 -13.50 34.24 -4.85
CA ARG A 427 -13.21 35.07 -3.66
C ARG A 427 -13.43 34.35 -2.34
N GLY A 428 -14.21 33.27 -2.33
CA GLY A 428 -14.39 32.43 -1.15
C GLY A 428 -13.07 31.83 -0.68
N GLU A 429 -12.36 31.16 -1.58
CA GLU A 429 -11.04 30.56 -1.36
C GLU A 429 -9.97 31.62 -1.12
N TYR A 430 -9.95 32.68 -1.92
CA TYR A 430 -9.00 33.80 -1.79
C TYR A 430 -9.03 34.43 -0.39
N LEU A 431 -10.22 34.84 0.09
CA LEU A 431 -10.36 35.44 1.41
C LEU A 431 -10.02 34.44 2.53
N CYS A 432 -10.40 33.18 2.35
CA CYS A 432 -10.09 32.12 3.28
C CYS A 432 -8.56 31.91 3.43
N ALA A 433 -7.83 31.92 2.31
CA ALA A 433 -6.38 31.79 2.29
C ALA A 433 -5.69 32.98 2.96
N LYS A 434 -6.12 34.22 2.70
CA LYS A 434 -5.55 35.40 3.38
C LYS A 434 -5.78 35.39 4.88
N ILE A 435 -6.97 34.98 5.33
CA ILE A 435 -7.30 34.84 6.75
C ILE A 435 -6.47 33.73 7.40
N MET A 436 -6.30 32.59 6.73
CA MET A 436 -5.47 31.48 7.22
C MET A 436 -3.98 31.86 7.26
N SER A 437 -3.47 32.54 6.24
CA SER A 437 -2.11 33.12 6.21
C SER A 437 -1.86 34.02 7.41
N ALA A 438 -2.77 34.97 7.68
CA ALA A 438 -2.68 35.84 8.86
C ALA A 438 -2.77 35.05 10.18
N CYS A 439 -3.57 33.98 10.25
CA CYS A 439 -3.69 33.13 11.45
C CYS A 439 -2.42 32.29 11.71
N LEU A 440 -1.77 31.81 10.64
CA LEU A 440 -0.58 30.97 10.71
C LEU A 440 0.70 31.81 10.84
N ASN A 441 0.68 33.05 10.34
CA ASN A 441 1.85 33.85 10.03
C ASN A 441 2.72 33.22 8.93
N TYR A 442 2.06 32.72 7.88
CA TYR A 442 2.66 32.15 6.67
C TYR A 442 2.45 33.11 5.50
N ASP A 443 3.29 33.04 4.47
CA ASP A 443 3.14 33.88 3.30
C ASP A 443 1.86 33.55 2.53
N PHE A 444 1.22 34.55 1.95
CA PHE A 444 0.06 34.34 1.08
C PHE A 444 0.52 34.34 -0.37
N VAL A 445 0.24 33.24 -1.09
CA VAL A 445 0.55 33.10 -2.52
C VAL A 445 -0.77 32.92 -3.27
N ASP A 446 -1.12 33.89 -4.12
CA ASP A 446 -2.38 33.87 -4.87
C ASP A 446 -2.30 32.87 -6.04
N ALA A 447 -3.27 31.95 -6.12
CA ALA A 447 -3.38 30.99 -7.21
C ALA A 447 -3.48 31.65 -8.60
N ALA A 448 -3.96 32.89 -8.70
CA ALA A 448 -4.01 33.63 -9.97
C ALA A 448 -2.64 33.79 -10.65
N GLY A 449 -1.55 33.86 -9.87
CA GLY A 449 -0.19 34.04 -10.37
C GLY A 449 0.53 32.74 -10.73
N ILE A 450 0.01 31.59 -10.31
CA ILE A 450 0.72 30.31 -10.35
C ILE A 450 -0.07 29.17 -11.02
N VAL A 451 -1.40 29.27 -11.11
CA VAL A 451 -2.28 28.28 -11.76
C VAL A 451 -2.78 28.80 -13.09
N PHE A 452 -2.59 28.03 -14.17
CA PHE A 452 -2.87 28.48 -15.53
C PHE A 452 -3.84 27.58 -16.30
N PHE A 453 -4.67 28.22 -17.11
CA PHE A 453 -5.59 27.63 -18.08
C PHE A 453 -5.26 28.14 -19.49
N ASP A 454 -5.72 27.43 -20.51
CA ASP A 454 -5.66 27.89 -21.90
C ASP A 454 -6.89 28.75 -22.27
N ASP A 455 -6.94 29.25 -23.51
CA ASP A 455 -8.04 30.09 -24.02
C ASP A 455 -9.40 29.37 -24.08
N LYS A 456 -9.41 28.03 -23.97
CA LYS A 456 -10.61 27.20 -23.94
C LYS A 456 -11.04 26.84 -22.51
N GLY A 457 -10.28 27.25 -21.50
CA GLY A 457 -10.51 26.90 -20.10
C GLY A 457 -9.99 25.51 -19.72
N GLU A 458 -9.12 24.90 -20.54
CA GLU A 458 -8.44 23.65 -20.19
C GLU A 458 -7.23 23.94 -19.30
N PHE A 459 -7.06 23.11 -18.25
CA PHE A 459 -6.00 23.28 -17.27
C PHE A 459 -4.61 22.95 -17.86
N LEU A 460 -3.64 23.85 -17.68
CA LEU A 460 -2.27 23.70 -18.17
C LEU A 460 -1.35 23.13 -17.08
N ALA A 461 -1.37 21.82 -16.90
CA ALA A 461 -0.65 21.12 -15.82
C ALA A 461 0.85 21.43 -15.78
N ASP A 462 1.59 21.16 -16.86
CA ASP A 462 3.06 21.31 -16.89
C ASP A 462 3.52 22.77 -16.73
N LYS A 463 2.71 23.75 -17.16
CA LYS A 463 3.01 25.18 -16.98
C LYS A 463 2.78 25.59 -15.52
N THR A 464 1.68 25.11 -14.94
CA THR A 464 1.28 25.39 -13.55
C THR A 464 2.28 24.80 -12.56
N GLU A 465 2.66 23.53 -12.72
CA GLU A 465 3.61 22.84 -11.85
C GLU A 465 4.93 23.61 -11.75
N LYS A 466 5.54 23.99 -12.89
CA LYS A 466 6.78 24.77 -12.92
C LYS A 466 6.67 26.14 -12.27
N ALA A 467 5.53 26.82 -12.47
CA ALA A 467 5.32 28.13 -11.89
C ALA A 467 5.14 28.06 -10.37
N ILE A 468 4.42 27.06 -9.89
CA ILE A 468 4.30 26.78 -8.45
C ILE A 468 5.67 26.44 -7.88
N ALA A 469 6.42 25.52 -8.49
CA ALA A 469 7.74 25.12 -8.01
C ALA A 469 8.68 26.33 -7.86
N TYR A 470 8.74 27.19 -8.89
CA TYR A 470 9.53 28.42 -8.88
C TYR A 470 9.07 29.42 -7.80
N GLU A 471 7.76 29.58 -7.61
CA GLU A 471 7.23 30.49 -6.59
C GLU A 471 7.55 29.98 -5.17
N LEU A 472 7.34 28.68 -4.92
CA LEU A 472 7.53 28.07 -3.60
C LEU A 472 8.99 28.07 -3.14
N GLU A 473 9.98 28.14 -4.03
CA GLU A 473 11.40 28.32 -3.67
C GLU A 473 11.65 29.62 -2.87
N ASN A 474 10.80 30.64 -3.04
CA ASN A 474 10.94 31.93 -2.36
C ASN A 474 10.26 31.98 -0.99
N HIS A 475 9.57 30.91 -0.57
CA HIS A 475 8.76 30.88 0.63
C HIS A 475 9.16 29.72 1.54
N GLU A 476 9.45 30.02 2.82
CA GLU A 476 9.65 28.97 3.82
C GLU A 476 8.33 28.21 4.06
N ASN A 477 7.25 28.97 4.28
CA ASN A 477 5.90 28.46 4.50
C ASN A 477 4.88 29.34 3.77
N ALA A 478 3.87 28.73 3.13
CA ALA A 478 2.87 29.48 2.36
C ALA A 478 1.46 28.92 2.48
N VAL A 479 0.47 29.80 2.34
CA VAL A 479 -0.95 29.48 2.19
C VAL A 479 -1.40 29.85 0.78
N ILE A 480 -1.97 28.87 0.08
CA ILE A 480 -2.42 28.97 -1.30
C ILE A 480 -3.94 28.75 -1.35
N PRO A 481 -4.72 29.64 -2.00
CA PRO A 481 -6.13 29.38 -2.22
C PRO A 481 -6.31 28.28 -3.27
N GLY A 482 -7.23 27.34 -3.02
CA GLY A 482 -7.59 26.34 -4.02
C GLY A 482 -8.50 26.88 -5.12
N PHE A 483 -8.96 25.98 -6.00
CA PHE A 483 -10.14 26.14 -6.87
C PHE A 483 -10.02 27.04 -8.12
N TYR A 484 -9.05 27.95 -8.21
CA TYR A 484 -8.95 28.86 -9.37
C TYR A 484 -7.51 29.10 -9.86
N GLY A 485 -7.42 29.77 -11.01
CA GLY A 485 -6.19 30.24 -11.65
C GLY A 485 -6.51 31.30 -12.70
N THR A 486 -5.65 31.49 -13.71
CA THR A 486 -5.83 32.48 -14.79
C THR A 486 -5.68 31.91 -16.19
N ASP A 487 -6.39 32.52 -17.15
CA ASP A 487 -6.16 32.32 -18.59
C ASP A 487 -5.01 33.20 -19.12
N PRO A 488 -4.60 33.07 -20.39
CA PRO A 488 -3.53 33.90 -20.98
C PRO A 488 -3.84 35.41 -21.02
N ALA A 489 -5.12 35.81 -20.89
CA ALA A 489 -5.54 37.20 -20.79
C ALA A 489 -5.53 37.75 -19.34
N GLY A 490 -5.15 36.92 -18.36
CA GLY A 490 -5.13 37.27 -16.94
C GLY A 490 -6.51 37.26 -16.28
N ARG A 491 -7.53 36.69 -16.93
CA ARG A 491 -8.88 36.55 -16.36
C ARG A 491 -8.93 35.32 -15.47
N ILE A 492 -9.67 35.41 -14.36
CA ILE A 492 -9.83 34.28 -13.44
C ILE A 492 -10.61 33.15 -14.11
N CYS A 493 -10.13 31.93 -13.94
CA CYS A 493 -10.80 30.69 -14.32
C CYS A 493 -10.93 29.78 -13.10
N THR A 494 -12.03 29.04 -13.00
CA THR A 494 -12.29 28.11 -11.90
C THR A 494 -12.30 26.68 -12.39
N PHE A 495 -11.82 25.74 -11.57
CA PHE A 495 -11.96 24.32 -11.85
C PHE A 495 -13.44 23.90 -11.82
N PRO A 496 -13.88 22.97 -12.67
CA PRO A 496 -15.27 22.55 -12.75
C PRO A 496 -15.75 21.78 -11.50
N ARG A 497 -14.90 20.93 -10.91
CA ARG A 497 -15.14 20.15 -9.68
C ARG A 497 -13.82 19.81 -8.98
N GLY A 498 -13.85 19.57 -7.67
CA GLY A 498 -12.69 19.11 -6.90
C GLY A 498 -11.51 20.10 -6.87
N GLY A 499 -11.74 21.37 -7.20
CA GLY A 499 -10.67 22.31 -7.54
C GLY A 499 -9.63 22.51 -6.44
N SER A 500 -10.01 22.56 -5.17
CA SER A 500 -9.03 22.66 -4.07
C SER A 500 -8.23 21.38 -3.87
N ASP A 501 -8.82 20.20 -4.12
CA ASP A 501 -8.10 18.92 -4.04
C ASP A 501 -7.08 18.81 -5.16
N ILE A 502 -7.45 19.25 -6.37
CA ILE A 502 -6.55 19.39 -7.53
C ILE A 502 -5.40 20.34 -7.18
N THR A 503 -5.70 21.55 -6.66
CA THR A 503 -4.64 22.49 -6.25
C THR A 503 -3.71 21.88 -5.21
N GLY A 504 -4.23 21.19 -4.19
CA GLY A 504 -3.42 20.50 -3.18
C GLY A 504 -2.47 19.45 -3.79
N ALA A 505 -2.98 18.64 -4.71
CA ALA A 505 -2.17 17.64 -5.41
C ALA A 505 -1.08 18.27 -6.29
N ILE A 506 -1.37 19.36 -7.00
CA ILE A 506 -0.37 20.03 -7.84
C ILE A 506 0.69 20.72 -6.98
N VAL A 507 0.29 21.36 -5.88
CA VAL A 507 1.24 21.97 -4.93
C VAL A 507 2.15 20.89 -4.33
N ALA A 508 1.62 19.72 -3.99
CA ALA A 508 2.41 18.58 -3.54
C ALA A 508 3.39 18.07 -4.61
N GLU A 509 2.96 17.95 -5.87
CA GLU A 509 3.85 17.59 -6.99
C GLU A 509 4.97 18.63 -7.18
N ALA A 510 4.61 19.91 -7.28
CA ALA A 510 5.55 21.01 -7.53
C ALA A 510 6.54 21.22 -6.38
N ALA A 511 6.11 21.04 -5.13
CA ALA A 511 6.98 21.09 -3.96
C ALA A 511 7.84 19.83 -3.79
N SER A 512 7.65 18.80 -4.62
CA SER A 512 8.24 17.47 -4.42
C SER A 512 8.01 16.93 -3.01
N ALA A 513 6.76 17.08 -2.52
CA ALA A 513 6.41 16.73 -1.15
C ALA A 513 6.48 15.23 -0.89
N ASP A 514 6.86 14.87 0.33
CA ASP A 514 6.93 13.47 0.76
C ASP A 514 5.54 12.92 1.09
N LEU A 515 4.64 13.80 1.54
CA LEU A 515 3.26 13.44 1.88
C LEU A 515 2.29 14.58 1.57
N TYR A 516 1.18 14.23 0.92
CA TYR A 516 0.02 15.10 0.78
C TYR A 516 -1.06 14.73 1.81
N GLU A 517 -1.29 15.55 2.83
CA GLU A 517 -2.39 15.35 3.77
C GLU A 517 -3.66 16.07 3.28
N ASN A 518 -4.75 15.34 3.12
CA ASN A 518 -6.07 15.91 2.83
C ASN A 518 -6.95 15.83 4.09
N TRP A 519 -7.14 16.98 4.72
CA TRP A 519 -7.86 17.14 5.98
C TRP A 519 -9.35 17.41 5.74
N THR A 520 -10.16 16.43 6.11
CA THR A 520 -11.61 16.38 5.91
C THR A 520 -12.34 16.34 7.26
N ASP A 521 -13.62 15.97 7.26
CA ASP A 521 -14.46 15.69 8.43
C ASP A 521 -14.67 14.18 8.69
N VAL A 522 -13.96 13.31 7.95
CA VAL A 522 -13.97 11.86 8.13
C VAL A 522 -12.56 11.32 8.41
N SER A 523 -12.49 10.26 9.22
CA SER A 523 -11.23 9.61 9.62
C SER A 523 -10.80 8.58 8.58
N GLY A 524 -10.57 9.04 7.36
CA GLY A 524 -10.22 8.20 6.22
C GLY A 524 -11.44 7.62 5.49
N MET A 525 -11.17 6.60 4.68
CA MET A 525 -12.14 5.82 3.94
C MET A 525 -12.65 4.65 4.76
N LEU A 526 -13.90 4.28 4.49
CA LEU A 526 -14.58 3.15 5.11
C LEU A 526 -14.75 2.04 4.08
N MET A 527 -14.65 0.79 4.53
CA MET A 527 -14.77 -0.40 3.69
C MET A 527 -16.16 -0.53 3.05
N ALA A 528 -17.19 0.10 3.63
CA ALA A 528 -18.54 0.19 3.06
C ALA A 528 -19.22 1.49 3.52
N ASP A 529 -20.31 1.89 2.83
CA ASP A 529 -21.08 3.09 3.21
C ASP A 529 -21.66 2.95 4.65
N PRO A 530 -21.33 3.88 5.58
CA PRO A 530 -21.82 3.86 6.95
C PRO A 530 -23.34 4.06 7.08
N LYS A 531 -24.03 4.52 6.01
CA LYS A 531 -25.50 4.56 5.95
C LYS A 531 -26.10 3.17 5.71
N ILE A 532 -25.33 2.23 5.14
CA ILE A 532 -25.77 0.88 4.80
C ILE A 532 -25.32 -0.12 5.87
N VAL A 533 -24.05 -0.05 6.24
CA VAL A 533 -23.38 -0.90 7.25
C VAL A 533 -23.14 -0.07 8.50
N ARG A 534 -23.49 -0.60 9.67
CA ARG A 534 -23.22 0.08 10.94
C ARG A 534 -21.76 -0.12 11.32
N ASP A 535 -21.06 0.98 11.61
CA ASP A 535 -19.67 0.98 12.07
C ASP A 535 -18.73 0.18 11.15
N PRO A 536 -18.65 0.54 9.85
CA PRO A 536 -17.81 -0.17 8.90
C PRO A 536 -16.32 0.01 9.26
N LEU A 537 -15.50 -1.02 9.01
CA LEU A 537 -14.06 -0.95 9.22
C LEU A 537 -13.45 0.18 8.39
N ALA A 538 -12.52 0.92 9.00
CA ALA A 538 -11.69 1.87 8.29
C ALA A 538 -10.69 1.13 7.39
N VAL A 539 -10.40 1.72 6.24
CA VAL A 539 -9.41 1.20 5.30
C VAL A 539 -8.09 1.88 5.63
N PRO A 540 -7.10 1.20 6.22
CA PRO A 540 -5.87 1.88 6.60
C PRO A 540 -5.08 2.30 5.35
N ILE A 541 -5.05 1.45 4.33
CA ILE A 541 -4.19 1.61 3.15
C ILE A 541 -4.93 1.18 1.88
N ILE A 542 -4.82 2.00 0.85
CA ILE A 542 -5.41 1.73 -0.47
C ILE A 542 -4.46 2.19 -1.57
N THR A 543 -4.47 1.53 -2.73
CA THR A 543 -3.72 2.05 -3.89
C THR A 543 -4.55 3.03 -4.70
N TYR A 544 -3.88 3.87 -5.48
CA TYR A 544 -4.54 4.70 -6.49
C TYR A 544 -5.45 3.91 -7.45
N LYS A 545 -5.10 2.66 -7.76
CA LYS A 545 -5.91 1.79 -8.63
C LYS A 545 -7.20 1.35 -7.92
N GLU A 546 -7.10 0.87 -6.69
CA GLU A 546 -8.28 0.46 -5.91
C GLU A 546 -9.19 1.64 -5.58
N LEU A 547 -8.60 2.80 -5.23
CA LEU A 547 -9.36 4.03 -5.00
C LEU A 547 -10.18 4.38 -6.25
N ARG A 548 -9.57 4.32 -7.44
CA ARG A 548 -10.27 4.55 -8.70
C ARG A 548 -11.47 3.63 -8.87
N GLU A 549 -11.29 2.33 -8.69
CA GLU A 549 -12.37 1.34 -8.84
C GLU A 549 -13.54 1.62 -7.87
N LEU A 550 -13.25 2.06 -6.64
CA LEU A 550 -14.27 2.43 -5.66
C LEU A 550 -14.98 3.75 -6.00
N SER A 551 -14.22 4.77 -6.44
CA SER A 551 -14.75 6.10 -6.77
C SER A 551 -15.67 6.06 -7.99
N VAL A 552 -15.35 5.26 -9.02
CA VAL A 552 -16.22 5.08 -10.20
C VAL A 552 -17.61 4.58 -9.82
N MET A 553 -17.71 3.78 -8.76
CA MET A 553 -18.99 3.22 -8.28
C MET A 553 -19.65 4.04 -7.16
N GLY A 554 -19.17 5.27 -6.92
CA GLY A 554 -19.84 6.24 -6.05
C GLY A 554 -19.27 6.37 -4.64
N ALA A 555 -18.03 5.93 -4.38
CA ALA A 555 -17.36 6.24 -3.11
C ALA A 555 -17.00 7.75 -3.06
N GLU A 556 -17.61 8.51 -2.15
CA GLU A 556 -17.60 10.00 -2.17
C GLU A 556 -16.39 10.68 -1.50
N VAL A 557 -15.33 9.98 -1.10
CA VAL A 557 -14.26 10.57 -0.27
C VAL A 557 -13.27 11.43 -1.08
N MET A 558 -12.87 10.98 -2.27
CA MET A 558 -11.92 11.72 -3.10
C MET A 558 -12.19 11.46 -4.60
N GLN A 559 -12.11 12.52 -5.41
CA GLN A 559 -12.36 12.43 -6.85
C GLN A 559 -11.09 11.97 -7.58
N GLU A 560 -11.22 11.06 -8.54
CA GLU A 560 -10.07 10.50 -9.28
C GLU A 560 -9.25 11.61 -9.94
N ASP A 561 -9.90 12.56 -10.61
CA ASP A 561 -9.22 13.62 -11.36
C ASP A 561 -8.37 14.53 -10.45
N SER A 562 -8.70 14.59 -9.15
CA SER A 562 -7.97 15.38 -8.18
C SER A 562 -6.64 14.77 -7.72
N VAL A 563 -6.45 13.46 -7.86
CA VAL A 563 -5.24 12.76 -7.42
C VAL A 563 -4.22 12.54 -8.52
N PHE A 564 -4.57 12.83 -9.78
CA PHE A 564 -3.71 12.55 -10.93
C PHE A 564 -2.28 13.13 -10.82
N PRO A 565 -2.08 14.39 -10.37
CA PRO A 565 -0.74 14.99 -10.22
C PRO A 565 0.18 14.14 -9.35
N VAL A 566 -0.22 13.88 -8.10
CA VAL A 566 0.54 13.09 -7.13
C VAL A 566 0.63 11.60 -7.51
N ARG A 567 -0.38 11.04 -8.17
CA ARG A 567 -0.35 9.66 -8.67
C ARG A 567 0.75 9.46 -9.72
N LYS A 568 0.96 10.44 -10.60
CA LYS A 568 1.96 10.37 -11.69
C LYS A 568 3.37 10.23 -11.11
N VAL A 569 3.68 11.01 -10.08
CA VAL A 569 4.99 11.04 -9.43
C VAL A 569 5.12 10.05 -8.26
N GLY A 570 4.00 9.50 -7.78
CA GLY A 570 3.97 8.49 -6.73
C GLY A 570 3.99 9.03 -5.30
N ILE A 571 3.71 10.33 -5.11
CA ILE A 571 3.58 10.94 -3.78
C ILE A 571 2.36 10.32 -3.07
N PRO A 572 2.47 9.85 -1.82
CA PRO A 572 1.35 9.32 -1.06
C PRO A 572 0.39 10.42 -0.60
N ILE A 573 -0.89 10.05 -0.42
CA ILE A 573 -1.91 10.94 0.17
C ILE A 573 -2.38 10.34 1.49
N ASN A 574 -2.53 11.13 2.54
CA ASN A 574 -3.21 10.69 3.75
C ASN A 574 -4.53 11.46 3.95
N ILE A 575 -5.65 10.76 3.95
CA ILE A 575 -6.97 11.32 4.26
C ILE A 575 -7.16 11.34 5.77
N LYS A 576 -7.15 12.53 6.37
CA LYS A 576 -7.22 12.74 7.82
C LYS A 576 -8.48 13.52 8.24
N ASN A 577 -8.78 13.48 9.54
CA ASN A 577 -9.94 14.15 10.13
C ASN A 577 -9.55 15.36 10.98
N THR A 578 -10.03 16.54 10.61
CA THR A 578 -9.76 17.80 11.35
C THR A 578 -10.31 17.77 12.78
N ASP A 579 -11.40 17.03 13.01
CA ASP A 579 -12.03 16.91 14.33
C ASP A 579 -11.42 15.81 15.20
N LYS A 580 -10.62 14.91 14.61
CA LYS A 580 -9.92 13.80 15.26
C LYS A 580 -8.51 13.62 14.66
N PRO A 581 -7.60 14.59 14.86
CA PRO A 581 -6.28 14.59 14.21
C PRO A 581 -5.38 13.41 14.58
N GLU A 582 -5.66 12.76 15.71
CA GLU A 582 -5.02 11.54 16.19
C GLU A 582 -5.40 10.28 15.40
N ASP A 583 -6.54 10.29 14.70
CA ASP A 583 -6.92 9.14 13.87
C ASP A 583 -5.93 9.00 12.69
N PRO A 584 -5.43 7.78 12.40
CA PRO A 584 -4.39 7.58 11.39
C PRO A 584 -4.85 7.88 9.96
N GLY A 585 -6.17 7.79 9.73
CA GLY A 585 -6.80 8.04 8.45
C GLY A 585 -6.64 6.89 7.45
N THR A 586 -6.62 7.23 6.17
CA THR A 586 -6.34 6.29 5.07
C THR A 586 -5.18 6.79 4.23
N LEU A 587 -4.16 5.95 4.07
CA LEU A 587 -3.04 6.22 3.18
C LEU A 587 -3.32 5.68 1.78
N ILE A 588 -3.22 6.57 0.79
CA ILE A 588 -3.35 6.27 -0.62
C ILE A 588 -1.95 6.24 -1.23
N VAL A 589 -1.57 5.09 -1.78
CA VAL A 589 -0.20 4.83 -2.28
C VAL A 589 -0.18 4.35 -3.73
N LYS A 590 0.97 4.45 -4.40
CA LYS A 590 1.15 3.88 -5.74
C LYS A 590 1.19 2.35 -5.71
N ASN A 591 1.89 1.79 -4.73
CA ASN A 591 2.01 0.37 -4.51
C ASN A 591 1.90 0.08 -3.00
N ALA A 592 1.17 -0.97 -2.62
CA ALA A 592 1.04 -1.37 -1.23
C ALA A 592 1.75 -2.69 -0.88
N ASP A 593 2.62 -3.22 -1.75
CA ASP A 593 3.34 -4.49 -1.52
C ASP A 593 4.17 -4.50 -0.21
N TYR A 594 4.51 -3.32 0.31
CA TYR A 594 5.30 -3.14 1.54
C TYR A 594 4.45 -2.94 2.79
N TYR A 595 3.12 -2.94 2.66
CA TYR A 595 2.22 -2.68 3.78
C TYR A 595 1.44 -3.94 4.12
N GLN A 596 1.45 -4.32 5.39
CA GLN A 596 0.60 -5.40 5.88
C GLN A 596 -0.86 -4.97 5.78
N THR A 597 -1.69 -5.75 5.07
CA THR A 597 -3.14 -5.55 5.02
C THR A 597 -3.84 -6.64 5.81
N VAL A 598 -4.61 -6.24 6.82
CA VAL A 598 -5.50 -7.16 7.54
C VAL A 598 -6.77 -7.43 6.74
N LEU A 599 -7.09 -6.57 5.76
CA LEU A 599 -8.30 -6.66 4.96
C LEU A 599 -8.04 -7.41 3.64
N GLN A 600 -8.82 -8.47 3.40
CA GLN A 600 -8.80 -9.21 2.12
C GLN A 600 -9.42 -8.41 0.96
N ILE A 601 -10.32 -7.46 1.27
CA ILE A 601 -10.87 -6.51 0.30
C ILE A 601 -10.73 -5.10 0.84
N SER A 602 -10.41 -4.14 -0.03
CA SER A 602 -10.27 -2.74 0.31
C SER A 602 -11.61 -2.05 0.50
N GLY A 603 -12.65 -2.46 -0.25
CA GLY A 603 -13.95 -1.85 -0.06
C GLY A 603 -15.06 -2.39 -0.94
N ILE A 604 -16.28 -1.97 -0.61
CA ILE A 604 -17.53 -2.28 -1.28
C ILE A 604 -18.22 -0.96 -1.57
N SER A 605 -18.45 -0.69 -2.85
CA SER A 605 -19.09 0.54 -3.33
C SER A 605 -20.16 0.18 -4.36
N GLY A 606 -21.15 1.04 -4.53
CA GLY A 606 -22.22 0.79 -5.48
C GLY A 606 -23.43 1.68 -5.29
N HIS A 607 -24.37 1.57 -6.21
CA HIS A 607 -25.67 2.20 -6.09
C HIS A 607 -26.70 1.58 -7.05
N GLY A 608 -27.96 1.96 -6.85
CA GLY A 608 -29.09 1.63 -7.73
C GLY A 608 -29.19 2.53 -8.96
N GLY A 609 -30.25 2.34 -9.75
CA GLY A 609 -30.61 3.25 -10.84
C GLY A 609 -29.84 3.01 -12.13
N TYR A 610 -29.61 1.74 -12.47
CA TYR A 610 -29.07 1.33 -13.76
C TYR A 610 -30.10 0.56 -14.59
N THR A 611 -29.94 0.64 -15.90
CA THR A 611 -30.72 -0.10 -16.89
C THR A 611 -29.79 -1.02 -17.67
N SER A 612 -30.18 -2.30 -17.80
CA SER A 612 -29.50 -3.28 -18.65
C SER A 612 -30.22 -3.38 -19.99
N ILE A 613 -29.50 -3.16 -21.09
CA ILE A 613 -30.01 -3.27 -22.46
C ILE A 613 -29.32 -4.45 -23.13
N VAL A 614 -30.07 -5.52 -23.34
CA VAL A 614 -29.59 -6.73 -24.01
C VAL A 614 -29.99 -6.71 -25.47
N VAL A 615 -28.99 -6.72 -26.35
CA VAL A 615 -29.13 -6.81 -27.80
C VAL A 615 -28.78 -8.23 -28.23
N GLU A 616 -29.75 -8.99 -28.71
CA GLU A 616 -29.58 -10.35 -29.21
C GLU A 616 -29.53 -10.33 -30.74
N LYS A 617 -28.47 -10.90 -31.32
CA LYS A 617 -28.27 -11.01 -32.76
C LYS A 617 -27.35 -12.19 -33.10
N ASP A 618 -27.81 -13.04 -34.02
CA ASP A 618 -27.01 -14.15 -34.56
C ASP A 618 -25.68 -13.66 -35.14
N ARG A 619 -24.60 -14.36 -34.77
CA ARG A 619 -23.22 -14.13 -35.21
C ARG A 619 -22.73 -12.71 -34.91
N LEU A 620 -23.11 -12.17 -33.75
CA LEU A 620 -22.68 -10.84 -33.30
C LEU A 620 -21.17 -10.77 -33.05
N ASN A 621 -20.57 -11.86 -32.58
CA ASN A 621 -19.12 -12.05 -32.47
C ASN A 621 -18.40 -11.87 -33.81
N GLU A 622 -18.92 -12.45 -34.89
CA GLU A 622 -18.24 -12.50 -36.20
C GLU A 622 -18.30 -11.16 -36.94
N LYS A 623 -19.05 -10.17 -36.44
CA LYS A 623 -19.30 -8.89 -37.10
C LYS A 623 -18.95 -7.70 -36.18
N PRO A 624 -17.66 -7.35 -36.04
CA PRO A 624 -17.22 -6.24 -35.19
C PRO A 624 -17.91 -4.90 -35.49
N ALA A 625 -18.22 -4.62 -36.76
CA ALA A 625 -18.90 -3.39 -37.18
C ALA A 625 -20.23 -3.16 -36.44
N ILE A 626 -20.99 -4.23 -36.18
CA ILE A 626 -22.28 -4.13 -35.51
C ILE A 626 -22.11 -3.68 -34.06
N ARG A 627 -21.06 -4.15 -33.38
CA ARG A 627 -20.74 -3.71 -32.01
C ARG A 627 -20.39 -2.23 -32.02
N THR A 628 -19.58 -1.78 -32.98
CA THR A 628 -19.25 -0.36 -33.18
C THR A 628 -20.51 0.48 -33.41
N ASP A 629 -21.44 0.01 -34.24
CA ASP A 629 -22.70 0.72 -34.52
C ASP A 629 -23.55 0.86 -33.26
N ILE A 630 -23.64 -0.18 -32.43
CA ILE A 630 -24.34 -0.11 -31.14
C ILE A 630 -23.71 0.94 -30.24
N MET A 631 -22.38 0.90 -30.06
CA MET A 631 -21.67 1.89 -29.22
C MET A 631 -21.85 3.31 -29.73
N LYS A 632 -21.80 3.49 -31.06
CA LYS A 632 -22.00 4.79 -31.70
C LYS A 632 -23.39 5.35 -31.44
N ILE A 633 -24.44 4.52 -31.42
CA ILE A 633 -25.80 4.97 -31.10
C ILE A 633 -25.87 5.59 -29.70
N PHE A 634 -25.22 5.00 -28.69
CA PHE A 634 -25.17 5.58 -27.35
C PHE A 634 -24.40 6.89 -27.32
N ALA A 635 -23.23 6.94 -27.98
CA ALA A 635 -22.42 8.15 -28.09
C ALA A 635 -23.17 9.31 -28.78
N ASP A 636 -23.79 9.05 -29.94
CA ASP A 636 -24.57 10.03 -30.71
C ASP A 636 -25.79 10.55 -29.93
N LYS A 637 -26.30 9.75 -28.98
CA LYS A 637 -27.44 10.10 -28.13
C LYS A 637 -27.02 10.73 -26.79
N GLY A 638 -25.71 10.88 -26.56
CA GLY A 638 -25.14 11.45 -25.34
C GLY A 638 -25.41 10.59 -24.10
N ILE A 639 -25.42 9.27 -24.23
CA ILE A 639 -25.69 8.34 -23.13
C ILE A 639 -24.38 7.67 -22.74
N GLY A 640 -24.00 7.80 -21.47
CA GLY A 640 -22.82 7.17 -20.90
C GLY A 640 -23.01 5.67 -20.76
N ILE A 641 -22.06 4.90 -21.28
CA ILE A 641 -22.01 3.45 -21.05
C ILE A 641 -21.18 3.19 -19.80
N VAL A 642 -21.78 2.52 -18.83
CA VAL A 642 -21.17 2.17 -17.54
C VAL A 642 -20.41 0.85 -17.65
N ASN A 643 -21.04 -0.16 -18.26
CA ASN A 643 -20.39 -1.45 -18.51
C ASN A 643 -20.95 -2.13 -19.76
N ILE A 644 -20.16 -3.04 -20.35
CA ILE A 644 -20.53 -3.84 -21.51
C ILE A 644 -20.12 -5.30 -21.25
N LEU A 645 -21.08 -6.21 -21.33
CA LEU A 645 -20.78 -7.64 -21.40
C LEU A 645 -21.13 -8.21 -22.76
N SER A 646 -20.21 -8.99 -23.31
CA SER A 646 -20.36 -9.55 -24.64
C SER A 646 -20.37 -11.06 -24.61
N GLY A 647 -21.42 -11.65 -25.18
CA GLY A 647 -21.51 -13.07 -25.51
C GLY A 647 -21.27 -13.33 -27.00
N VAL A 648 -21.57 -14.56 -27.41
CA VAL A 648 -21.47 -14.99 -28.83
C VAL A 648 -22.50 -14.25 -29.70
N ASP A 649 -23.76 -14.25 -29.26
CA ASP A 649 -24.91 -13.69 -29.99
C ASP A 649 -25.65 -12.60 -29.21
N ALA A 650 -25.08 -12.13 -28.10
CA ALA A 650 -25.70 -11.11 -27.27
C ALA A 650 -24.69 -10.06 -26.80
N LEU A 651 -25.15 -8.82 -26.68
CA LEU A 651 -24.42 -7.72 -26.08
C LEU A 651 -25.30 -7.06 -25.02
N ASN A 652 -24.83 -7.04 -23.78
CA ASN A 652 -25.48 -6.37 -22.68
C ASN A 652 -24.78 -5.03 -22.42
N VAL A 653 -25.51 -3.93 -22.54
CA VAL A 653 -25.03 -2.57 -22.32
C VAL A 653 -25.70 -2.02 -21.06
N ILE A 654 -24.90 -1.63 -20.08
CA ILE A 654 -25.37 -1.04 -18.83
C ILE A 654 -25.22 0.47 -18.90
N VAL A 655 -26.29 1.20 -18.61
CA VAL A 655 -26.35 2.66 -18.62
C VAL A 655 -27.01 3.18 -17.35
N HIS A 656 -26.80 4.46 -17.02
CA HIS A 656 -27.55 5.12 -15.96
C HIS A 656 -29.02 5.27 -16.37
N GLU A 657 -29.94 4.88 -15.48
CA GLU A 657 -31.39 4.95 -15.74
C GLU A 657 -31.82 6.40 -16.04
N ALA A 658 -31.21 7.38 -15.36
CA ALA A 658 -31.50 8.80 -15.55
C ALA A 658 -31.26 9.31 -16.98
N GLU A 659 -30.26 8.75 -17.69
CA GLU A 659 -29.89 9.19 -19.04
C GLU A 659 -30.80 8.59 -20.13
N ILE A 660 -31.41 7.43 -19.84
CA ILE A 660 -32.26 6.70 -20.77
C ILE A 660 -33.77 6.81 -20.46
N LYS A 661 -34.13 7.36 -19.31
CA LYS A 661 -35.52 7.51 -18.87
C LYS A 661 -36.38 8.18 -19.95
N GLY A 662 -37.47 7.50 -20.33
CA GLY A 662 -38.39 7.97 -21.37
C GLY A 662 -37.92 7.77 -22.82
N ARG A 663 -36.67 7.32 -23.05
CA ARG A 663 -36.06 7.11 -24.38
C ARG A 663 -35.82 5.64 -24.72
N ILE A 664 -36.11 4.71 -23.80
CA ILE A 664 -35.85 3.27 -23.97
C ILE A 664 -36.43 2.70 -25.26
N HIS A 665 -37.68 3.02 -25.58
CA HIS A 665 -38.34 2.50 -26.77
C HIS A 665 -37.69 3.03 -28.06
N GLU A 666 -37.41 4.34 -28.11
CA GLU A 666 -36.72 4.98 -29.23
C GLU A 666 -35.35 4.33 -29.48
N ILE A 667 -34.53 4.20 -28.43
CA ILE A 667 -33.18 3.64 -28.53
C ILE A 667 -33.22 2.17 -28.92
N SER A 668 -34.14 1.40 -28.34
CA SER A 668 -34.31 -0.02 -28.68
C SER A 668 -34.65 -0.19 -30.16
N GLU A 669 -35.54 0.64 -30.70
CA GLU A 669 -35.94 0.59 -32.11
C GLU A 669 -34.82 1.02 -33.05
N ILE A 670 -34.06 2.07 -32.70
CA ILE A 670 -32.87 2.50 -33.44
C ILE A 670 -31.83 1.38 -33.48
N ILE A 671 -31.53 0.75 -32.35
CA ILE A 671 -30.60 -0.38 -32.28
C ILE A 671 -31.10 -1.52 -33.18
N LYS A 672 -32.38 -1.87 -33.09
CA LYS A 672 -32.97 -2.97 -33.86
C LYS A 672 -32.88 -2.72 -35.36
N THR A 673 -33.19 -1.49 -35.79
CA THR A 673 -33.16 -1.07 -37.20
C THR A 673 -31.74 -1.02 -37.74
N SER A 674 -30.80 -0.42 -37.00
CA SER A 674 -29.41 -0.25 -37.45
C SER A 674 -28.64 -1.56 -37.47
N THR A 675 -28.91 -2.46 -36.52
CA THR A 675 -28.14 -3.70 -36.38
C THR A 675 -28.83 -4.91 -37.01
N GLY A 676 -30.15 -4.88 -37.23
CA GLY A 676 -30.95 -6.05 -37.55
C GLY A 676 -30.96 -7.09 -36.42
N ALA A 677 -30.94 -6.64 -35.17
CA ALA A 677 -31.04 -7.51 -33.99
C ALA A 677 -32.38 -8.26 -33.97
N SER A 678 -32.35 -9.53 -33.58
CA SER A 678 -33.58 -10.33 -33.44
C SER A 678 -34.42 -9.82 -32.28
N LYS A 679 -33.76 -9.38 -31.20
CA LYS A 679 -34.40 -8.90 -29.98
C LYS A 679 -33.55 -7.84 -29.29
N VAL A 680 -34.22 -6.83 -28.74
CA VAL A 680 -33.63 -5.83 -27.86
C VAL A 680 -34.54 -5.72 -26.64
N THR A 681 -33.99 -5.94 -25.45
CA THR A 681 -34.73 -5.85 -24.18
C THR A 681 -34.04 -4.91 -23.23
N ALA A 682 -34.82 -4.10 -22.52
CA ALA A 682 -34.33 -3.25 -21.45
C ALA A 682 -34.95 -3.69 -20.12
N ASP A 683 -34.12 -3.83 -19.09
CA ASP A 683 -34.52 -4.14 -17.72
C ASP A 683 -34.04 -3.03 -16.78
N ASN A 684 -34.99 -2.37 -16.10
CA ASN A 684 -34.72 -1.31 -15.13
C ASN A 684 -34.57 -1.89 -13.72
N GLY A 685 -34.15 -1.07 -12.77
CA GLY A 685 -34.03 -1.50 -11.37
C GLY A 685 -32.86 -2.47 -11.17
N LEU A 686 -31.75 -2.23 -11.88
CA LEU A 686 -30.47 -2.85 -11.61
C LEU A 686 -29.68 -1.97 -10.62
N ALA A 687 -29.07 -2.61 -9.63
CA ALA A 687 -28.01 -2.01 -8.82
C ALA A 687 -26.67 -2.65 -9.20
N MET A 688 -25.64 -1.82 -9.21
CA MET A 688 -24.26 -2.23 -9.46
C MET A 688 -23.49 -2.17 -8.16
N VAL A 689 -22.78 -3.24 -7.83
CA VAL A 689 -21.94 -3.37 -6.62
C VAL A 689 -20.54 -3.74 -7.04
N ALA A 690 -19.57 -2.88 -6.80
CA ALA A 690 -18.16 -3.20 -6.90
C ALA A 690 -17.62 -3.70 -5.56
N VAL A 691 -16.89 -4.81 -5.63
CA VAL A 691 -16.03 -5.31 -4.56
C VAL A 691 -14.60 -5.16 -5.05
N VAL A 692 -13.79 -4.42 -4.31
CA VAL A 692 -12.43 -4.06 -4.72
C VAL A 692 -11.43 -4.59 -3.70
N GLY A 693 -10.37 -5.23 -4.16
CA GLY A 693 -9.26 -5.70 -3.33
C GLY A 693 -8.11 -6.25 -4.17
N ARG A 694 -6.89 -5.77 -3.91
CA ARG A 694 -5.66 -6.22 -4.61
C ARG A 694 -5.45 -7.74 -4.64
N GLU A 695 -5.80 -8.45 -3.57
CA GLU A 695 -5.59 -9.90 -3.46
C GLU A 695 -6.50 -10.71 -4.38
N MET A 696 -7.56 -10.09 -4.92
CA MET A 696 -8.44 -10.74 -5.88
C MET A 696 -7.71 -11.10 -7.19
N ALA A 697 -6.61 -10.40 -7.50
CA ALA A 697 -5.80 -10.68 -8.68
C ALA A 697 -4.94 -11.95 -8.51
N THR A 698 -4.65 -12.35 -7.27
CA THR A 698 -3.74 -13.47 -6.96
C THR A 698 -4.45 -14.68 -6.39
N SER A 699 -5.70 -14.55 -5.90
CA SER A 699 -6.46 -15.65 -5.32
C SER A 699 -7.92 -15.68 -5.78
N PRO A 700 -8.40 -16.79 -6.39
CA PRO A 700 -9.81 -16.94 -6.74
C PRO A 700 -10.73 -17.07 -5.51
N ALA A 701 -10.17 -17.28 -4.31
CA ALA A 701 -10.94 -17.49 -3.09
C ALA A 701 -11.85 -16.29 -2.74
N ILE A 702 -11.39 -15.07 -3.02
CA ILE A 702 -12.15 -13.84 -2.74
C ILE A 702 -13.40 -13.78 -3.61
N ALA A 703 -13.26 -14.04 -4.92
CA ALA A 703 -14.38 -14.11 -5.85
C ALA A 703 -15.44 -15.15 -5.40
N VAL A 704 -14.99 -16.33 -4.98
CA VAL A 704 -15.87 -17.39 -4.46
C VAL A 704 -16.58 -16.96 -3.18
N LYS A 705 -15.87 -16.32 -2.24
CA LYS A 705 -16.47 -15.80 -1.00
C LYS A 705 -17.56 -14.76 -1.29
N VAL A 706 -17.32 -13.83 -2.21
CA VAL A 706 -18.32 -12.81 -2.60
C VAL A 706 -19.60 -13.48 -3.11
N LEU A 707 -19.48 -14.43 -4.04
CA LEU A 707 -20.63 -15.15 -4.59
C LEU A 707 -21.32 -16.02 -3.54
N GLY A 708 -20.56 -16.66 -2.66
CA GLY A 708 -21.07 -17.42 -1.52
C GLY A 708 -21.88 -16.56 -0.55
N ALA A 709 -21.43 -15.35 -0.25
CA ALA A 709 -22.12 -14.39 0.59
C ALA A 709 -23.50 -14.04 0.03
N LEU A 710 -23.58 -13.76 -1.28
CA LEU A 710 -24.85 -13.45 -1.96
C LEU A 710 -25.77 -14.66 -2.03
N ALA A 711 -25.23 -15.84 -2.35
CA ALA A 711 -25.97 -17.10 -2.38
C ALA A 711 -26.60 -17.43 -1.00
N SER A 712 -25.88 -17.17 0.09
CA SER A 712 -26.37 -17.39 1.47
C SER A 712 -27.62 -16.55 1.79
N LYS A 713 -27.80 -15.41 1.11
CA LYS A 713 -28.96 -14.52 1.23
C LYS A 713 -29.99 -14.70 0.11
N ARG A 714 -29.79 -15.69 -0.78
CA ARG A 714 -30.63 -15.93 -1.96
C ARG A 714 -30.74 -14.71 -2.88
N ILE A 715 -29.67 -13.91 -2.95
CA ILE A 715 -29.59 -12.75 -3.82
C ILE A 715 -29.15 -13.24 -5.20
N ASN A 716 -29.97 -12.98 -6.21
CA ASN A 716 -29.67 -13.39 -7.58
C ASN A 716 -28.72 -12.39 -8.24
N VAL A 717 -27.61 -12.89 -8.78
CA VAL A 717 -26.65 -12.11 -9.54
C VAL A 717 -27.02 -12.18 -11.03
N LYS A 718 -27.37 -11.03 -11.62
CA LYS A 718 -27.71 -10.91 -13.04
C LYS A 718 -26.48 -10.72 -13.92
N LEU A 719 -25.42 -10.15 -13.35
CA LEU A 719 -24.21 -9.78 -14.07
C LEU A 719 -23.00 -9.93 -13.17
N ILE A 720 -21.93 -10.51 -13.71
CA ILE A 720 -20.61 -10.56 -13.07
C ILE A 720 -19.61 -10.07 -14.11
N ASP A 721 -18.81 -9.08 -13.73
CA ASP A 721 -17.65 -8.63 -14.46
C ASP A 721 -16.46 -8.63 -13.50
N HIS A 722 -15.47 -9.48 -13.79
CA HIS A 722 -14.26 -9.59 -13.01
C HIS A 722 -13.19 -8.82 -13.78
N GLY A 723 -13.03 -7.53 -13.45
CA GLY A 723 -12.35 -6.55 -14.27
C GLY A 723 -10.99 -7.00 -14.82
N SER A 724 -10.55 -6.39 -15.92
CA SER A 724 -9.35 -6.83 -16.65
C SER A 724 -8.04 -6.79 -15.85
N THR A 725 -8.01 -6.02 -14.77
CA THR A 725 -6.87 -5.88 -13.84
C THR A 725 -6.92 -6.87 -12.67
N GLY A 726 -8.03 -7.60 -12.51
CA GLY A 726 -8.22 -8.62 -11.47
C GLY A 726 -8.40 -8.10 -10.04
N ILE A 727 -8.38 -6.78 -9.82
CA ILE A 727 -8.48 -6.16 -8.47
C ILE A 727 -9.91 -5.72 -8.12
N SER A 728 -10.86 -5.87 -9.04
CA SER A 728 -12.26 -5.50 -8.84
C SER A 728 -13.21 -6.54 -9.45
N MET A 729 -14.29 -6.79 -8.73
CA MET A 729 -15.44 -7.56 -9.19
C MET A 729 -16.68 -6.68 -9.15
N LEU A 730 -17.28 -6.44 -10.31
CA LEU A 730 -18.49 -5.67 -10.49
C LEU A 730 -19.69 -6.59 -10.68
N LEU A 731 -20.71 -6.40 -9.86
CA LEU A 731 -21.89 -7.26 -9.77
C LEU A 731 -23.15 -6.48 -10.10
N GLY A 732 -23.96 -7.00 -11.01
CA GLY A 732 -25.32 -6.50 -11.25
C GLY A 732 -26.34 -7.35 -10.51
N ILE A 733 -27.13 -6.72 -9.65
CA ILE A 733 -28.19 -7.35 -8.84
C ILE A 733 -29.50 -6.56 -8.97
N ASN A 734 -30.62 -7.10 -8.51
CA ASN A 734 -31.83 -6.28 -8.43
C ASN A 734 -31.63 -5.15 -7.42
N ASP A 735 -32.14 -3.97 -7.75
CA ASP A 735 -32.01 -2.76 -6.92
C ASP A 735 -32.59 -2.96 -5.50
N LYS A 736 -33.71 -3.68 -5.39
CA LYS A 736 -34.32 -4.06 -4.10
C LYS A 736 -33.39 -4.87 -3.18
N ASP A 737 -32.42 -5.59 -3.76
CA ASP A 737 -31.50 -6.47 -3.04
C ASP A 737 -30.17 -5.75 -2.69
N TYR A 738 -29.97 -4.51 -3.16
CA TYR A 738 -28.73 -3.74 -3.02
C TYR A 738 -28.22 -3.66 -1.58
N LEU A 739 -29.05 -3.17 -0.66
CA LEU A 739 -28.67 -3.03 0.75
C LEU A 739 -28.35 -4.37 1.40
N ALA A 740 -29.09 -5.43 1.02
CA ALA A 740 -28.86 -6.77 1.54
C ALA A 740 -27.55 -7.37 1.01
N ALA A 741 -27.21 -7.10 -0.24
CA ALA A 741 -25.98 -7.56 -0.89
C ALA A 741 -24.74 -6.94 -0.26
N VAL A 742 -24.71 -5.60 -0.14
CA VAL A 742 -23.58 -4.89 0.50
C VAL A 742 -23.35 -5.40 1.92
N ARG A 743 -24.41 -5.55 2.71
CA ARG A 743 -24.33 -6.11 4.08
C ARG A 743 -23.83 -7.56 4.09
N ALA A 744 -24.30 -8.39 3.17
CA ALA A 744 -23.91 -9.79 3.09
C ALA A 744 -22.42 -9.93 2.78
N ILE A 745 -21.93 -9.21 1.77
CA ILE A 745 -20.53 -9.20 1.37
C ILE A 745 -19.68 -8.66 2.53
N TYR A 746 -20.04 -7.49 3.09
CA TYR A 746 -19.30 -6.91 4.21
C TYR A 746 -19.19 -7.89 5.38
N THR A 747 -20.31 -8.52 5.77
CA THR A 747 -20.31 -9.48 6.88
C THR A 747 -19.39 -10.67 6.59
N GLU A 748 -19.37 -11.18 5.35
CA GLU A 748 -18.52 -12.32 4.99
C GLU A 748 -17.03 -12.03 5.18
N PHE A 749 -16.59 -10.82 4.84
CA PHE A 749 -15.19 -10.41 4.94
C PHE A 749 -14.80 -9.83 6.31
N THR A 750 -15.74 -9.74 7.25
CA THR A 750 -15.50 -9.20 8.61
C THR A 750 -15.92 -10.16 9.73
N LYS A 751 -16.34 -11.39 9.38
CA LYS A 751 -16.55 -12.46 10.36
C LYS A 751 -15.22 -12.82 11.02
N LYS A 752 -15.22 -12.82 12.35
CA LYS A 752 -14.13 -13.35 13.18
C LYS A 752 -14.08 -14.86 13.14
#